data_AF-A0A9Q9J625-F1
#
_entry.id   AF-A0A9Q9J625-F1
#
_cell.length_a   1.000
_cell.length_b   1.000
_cell.length_c   1.000
_cell.angle_alpha   90.00
_cell.angle_beta   90.00
_cell.angle_gamma   90.00
#
_symmetry.space_group_name_H-M   'P 1'
#
loop_
_entity.id
_entity.type
_entity.pdbx_description
1 polymer ?
#
loop_
_entity_poly.entity_id
_entity_poly.type
_entity_poly.pdbx_seq_one_letter_code
_entity_poly.pdbx_strand_id
1 'polypeptide(L)'
;MELKKRYKMYKAGKAWVVAPVVFLGLVAGLSANVKQVAADTVSQAQTTTVTATVSSQSQASTASSETTTSQAESTTSAATSTVATTATSEASVPVSSSQATSTSSQAVSSEAPASQASTTVTSQASASVATASVEAKAKVAPASSEAAKTSETKEDYPTPAVYVEKNEGGHWYLYVGNQKQTGFQKLKDGRVVYYNNAGQMQYGQQQINSHWYLFNKWSGAMQTGFQNIPEQNKTVYYASNGQMQYGQQQINGHWYLFDQWSGAMRTGFQYISAQSKTVYYASNGQMQYGQQQINGHWYLFDKWSGAMQTGFQNIPEQNKTVYYASNGQMQYGQQQINGHWYLFDKWSGAMQTGFQNIPEQNKTVYYASNGQMQYGQQQINGHWYLFDQWSGAMRTGFQYISAQSKTVYYASNGQMQYGQQQINGHWYLFDKWSGAMQTGFQNIPEQNKTVYYASNGQMQYGQQQINGHWYLFDKWSGAMQTGFQNIPEQNKTVYYASNGQMQYGWQKIGEDYYYFDLASGEMMRGQKKLGNVWYNFNLKTGKMSTGFTYLEDQKKTVYYDKNGHMQYGQQQIQGKWYLFDKASGEMKTGFQYIPEQSKTVYYANNGQMQYGWQLINGKYYYFDTASGELYRGIKKINNKLYYLDDNGVMKKNELIYDAKTATLKYASNDGSLLANNNYKVGSEYYTFNSLGVLQHSKGEAKIIDKWYLFGNDNKVLVGFQKLIDGRTVYYDISTAQMQYGQQQINGHWYLFDKWSGAMQTGFQYISEQNKTVYYANNGQMQYGRQNINGHWYIFDTASGDMYRGWKTEGNDWYYYDKDSGQMRTGNVTINGVNYTFDNNGKQILNYNIDYTYALAPGEGDDAIAANNYIVLHEVGTESGAAANASYFKHNLNRSETYVTFVVGDGGKVYQVGKPGQVSWGAGYNANHNAPVQIELGRTWNGNQFWQDYVTYIRLARDMAGKYDIPLTLDAGSAGTRGIKSHNWVSHNIWGDHVDPYGYLARFGVSRSKLAHDLMYGV
;
A
#
# COMPACT_ATOMS: atom_id res chain seq x y z
N MET A 1 -36.18 -3.07 -25.75
CA MET A 1 -34.90 -3.81 -25.62
C MET A 1 -34.42 -3.62 -24.18
N GLU A 2 -34.63 -4.59 -23.29
CA GLU A 2 -34.53 -4.38 -21.84
C GLU A 2 -33.16 -4.76 -21.25
N LEU A 3 -32.71 -3.96 -20.28
CA LEU A 3 -31.37 -4.04 -19.70
C LEU A 3 -31.35 -4.94 -18.44
N LYS A 4 -31.21 -6.26 -18.62
CA LYS A 4 -31.18 -7.24 -17.52
C LYS A 4 -29.93 -7.09 -16.62
N LYS A 5 -30.03 -6.29 -15.56
CA LYS A 5 -29.01 -6.20 -14.49
C LYS A 5 -29.04 -7.47 -13.62
N ARG A 6 -27.90 -8.15 -13.47
CA ARG A 6 -27.72 -9.26 -12.52
C ARG A 6 -27.09 -8.74 -11.23
N TYR A 7 -27.67 -9.10 -10.09
CA TYR A 7 -27.10 -8.80 -8.77
C TYR A 7 -26.49 -10.07 -8.15
N LYS A 8 -25.24 -9.99 -7.67
CA LYS A 8 -24.65 -11.00 -6.79
C LYS A 8 -24.82 -10.53 -5.34
N MET A 9 -25.38 -11.37 -4.48
CA MET A 9 -25.38 -11.15 -3.03
C MET A 9 -24.31 -12.01 -2.37
N TYR A 10 -23.54 -11.42 -1.47
CA TYR A 10 -22.63 -12.13 -0.56
C TYR A 10 -23.28 -12.19 0.83
N LYS A 11 -23.24 -13.34 1.49
CA LYS A 11 -23.83 -13.54 2.83
C LYS A 11 -22.70 -13.66 3.86
N ALA A 12 -22.65 -12.73 4.80
CA ALA A 12 -21.68 -12.70 5.89
C ALA A 12 -22.36 -12.31 7.21
N GLY A 13 -21.82 -12.79 8.33
CA GLY A 13 -22.31 -12.49 9.68
C GLY A 13 -23.44 -13.42 10.16
N LYS A 14 -23.20 -14.09 11.30
CA LYS A 14 -24.25 -14.60 12.18
C LYS A 14 -24.46 -13.56 13.28
N ALA A 15 -25.69 -13.26 13.64
CA ALA A 15 -26.02 -12.51 14.84
C ALA A 15 -27.09 -13.28 15.63
N TRP A 16 -26.85 -13.50 16.92
CA TRP A 16 -27.86 -13.99 17.86
C TRP A 16 -28.47 -12.80 18.58
N VAL A 17 -29.80 -12.81 18.74
CA VAL A 17 -30.53 -11.86 19.58
C VAL A 17 -31.01 -12.62 20.80
N VAL A 18 -30.70 -12.12 21.99
CA VAL A 18 -31.31 -12.58 23.25
C VAL A 18 -31.69 -11.36 24.07
N ALA A 19 -32.97 -11.26 24.39
CA ALA A 19 -33.54 -10.33 25.37
C ALA A 19 -34.41 -11.17 26.35
N PRO A 20 -34.59 -10.74 27.60
CA PRO A 20 -34.80 -11.68 28.71
C PRO A 20 -36.26 -12.04 28.99
N VAL A 21 -36.47 -13.25 29.52
CA VAL A 21 -37.69 -13.66 30.22
C VAL A 21 -37.30 -14.35 31.53
N VAL A 22 -38.08 -14.09 32.59
CA VAL A 22 -37.86 -14.56 33.97
C VAL A 22 -38.50 -15.93 34.19
N PHE A 23 -37.90 -16.77 35.05
CA PHE A 23 -38.68 -17.74 35.84
C PHE A 23 -38.06 -17.99 37.23
N LEU A 24 -38.89 -18.36 38.21
CA LEU A 24 -38.50 -18.57 39.61
C LEU A 24 -38.18 -20.04 39.92
N GLY A 25 -37.06 -20.24 40.62
CA GLY A 25 -36.96 -20.94 41.91
C GLY A 25 -37.43 -22.40 42.07
N LEU A 26 -36.52 -23.24 42.61
CA LEU A 26 -36.73 -23.90 43.91
C LEU A 26 -35.38 -24.34 44.53
N VAL A 27 -35.38 -24.74 45.82
CA VAL A 27 -34.16 -24.80 46.66
C VAL A 27 -34.06 -26.11 47.44
N ALA A 28 -32.90 -26.77 47.34
CA ALA A 28 -32.29 -27.63 48.35
C ALA A 28 -30.78 -27.81 48.03
N GLY A 29 -29.85 -27.88 48.98
CA GLY A 29 -29.94 -27.71 50.43
C GLY A 29 -28.92 -28.59 51.17
N LEU A 30 -28.16 -28.02 52.11
CA LEU A 30 -27.14 -28.65 53.00
C LEU A 30 -25.75 -28.94 52.38
N SER A 31 -24.60 -28.82 53.07
CA SER A 31 -24.11 -27.77 54.02
C SER A 31 -22.69 -28.09 54.56
N ALA A 32 -21.85 -27.06 54.79
CA ALA A 32 -20.75 -27.01 55.80
C ALA A 32 -19.52 -27.95 55.61
N ASN A 33 -18.29 -27.64 56.10
CA ASN A 33 -17.73 -26.37 56.60
C ASN A 33 -16.19 -26.31 56.53
N VAL A 34 -15.67 -25.10 56.23
CA VAL A 34 -14.46 -24.42 56.76
C VAL A 34 -13.13 -25.17 56.99
N LYS A 35 -12.07 -24.69 56.31
CA LYS A 35 -10.75 -24.36 56.93
C LYS A 35 -9.97 -23.38 56.05
N GLN A 36 -9.65 -22.16 56.55
CA GLN A 36 -8.78 -21.22 55.83
C GLN A 36 -8.15 -20.15 56.74
N VAL A 37 -6.81 -20.02 56.67
CA VAL A 37 -5.92 -19.02 57.30
C VAL A 37 -4.60 -19.05 56.48
N ALA A 38 -3.88 -17.98 56.13
CA ALA A 38 -4.19 -16.55 55.95
C ALA A 38 -3.01 -15.87 55.19
N ALA A 39 -3.23 -14.71 54.56
CA ALA A 39 -2.23 -13.63 54.33
C ALA A 39 -2.86 -12.39 53.64
N ASP A 40 -2.77 -11.22 54.29
CA ASP A 40 -2.51 -9.84 53.79
C ASP A 40 -2.91 -9.52 52.32
N THR A 41 -3.90 -8.67 51.98
CA THR A 41 -4.54 -7.51 52.67
C THR A 41 -3.56 -6.30 52.80
N VAL A 42 -3.89 -4.99 52.75
CA VAL A 42 -5.10 -4.16 53.00
C VAL A 42 -5.01 -2.86 52.14
N SER A 43 -5.96 -1.92 52.15
CA SER A 43 -7.23 -1.87 51.38
C SER A 43 -7.63 -0.39 51.13
N GLN A 44 -8.76 -0.15 50.46
CA GLN A 44 -9.49 1.13 50.58
C GLN A 44 -10.50 1.06 51.75
N ALA A 45 -10.94 2.21 52.28
CA ALA A 45 -12.02 2.29 53.27
C ALA A 45 -12.78 3.64 53.19
N GLN A 46 -14.08 3.63 53.50
CA GLN A 46 -14.89 4.81 53.78
C GLN A 46 -15.36 4.77 55.24
N THR A 47 -15.33 5.91 55.94
CA THR A 47 -16.20 6.14 57.11
C THR A 47 -16.50 7.64 57.26
N THR A 48 -17.60 7.97 57.93
CA THR A 48 -18.17 9.33 57.99
C THR A 48 -18.30 9.83 59.43
N THR A 49 -17.93 11.10 59.69
CA THR A 49 -18.16 11.86 60.96
C THR A 49 -17.44 11.29 62.21
N VAL A 50 -17.13 12.04 63.29
CA VAL A 50 -17.84 13.15 63.95
C VAL A 50 -16.86 14.25 64.48
N THR A 51 -17.28 15.52 64.35
CA THR A 51 -16.96 16.75 65.11
C THR A 51 -15.57 16.98 65.76
N ALA A 52 -14.92 18.07 65.33
CA ALA A 52 -14.32 19.08 66.22
C ALA A 52 -14.45 20.48 65.58
N THR A 53 -14.89 21.49 66.34
CA THR A 53 -15.29 22.81 65.79
C THR A 53 -14.32 23.93 66.21
N VAL A 54 -13.83 24.73 65.26
CA VAL A 54 -13.40 26.13 65.49
C VAL A 54 -13.75 26.97 64.26
N SER A 55 -14.19 28.22 64.47
CA SER A 55 -14.55 29.16 63.41
C SER A 55 -14.13 30.60 63.75
N SER A 56 -13.36 31.23 62.85
CA SER A 56 -13.19 32.69 62.71
C SER A 56 -12.64 32.94 61.28
N GLN A 57 -13.11 33.87 60.44
CA GLN A 57 -13.54 35.27 60.56
C GLN A 57 -12.40 36.32 60.63
N SER A 58 -12.20 36.96 59.47
CA SER A 58 -11.99 38.40 59.22
C SER A 58 -10.92 39.21 59.99
N GLN A 59 -9.94 39.74 59.24
CA GLN A 59 -9.73 41.18 58.92
C GLN A 59 -8.43 41.31 58.08
N ALA A 60 -8.40 41.96 56.91
CA ALA A 60 -8.37 43.43 56.67
C ALA A 60 -7.14 44.09 57.32
N SER A 61 -6.11 44.51 56.57
CA SER A 61 -6.07 45.75 55.75
C SER A 61 -4.69 45.85 55.02
N THR A 62 -4.33 46.78 54.13
CA THR A 62 -4.85 48.13 53.79
C THR A 62 -4.45 48.56 52.36
N ALA A 63 -5.29 49.40 51.70
CA ALA A 63 -4.95 50.48 50.73
C ALA A 63 -4.18 50.19 49.40
N SER A 64 -4.32 50.98 48.31
CA SER A 64 -5.37 51.96 47.86
C SER A 64 -5.12 52.39 46.39
N SER A 65 -6.02 53.22 45.83
CA SER A 65 -6.12 53.80 44.45
C SER A 65 -6.75 52.86 43.39
N GLU A 66 -7.94 53.11 42.80
CA GLU A 66 -8.53 54.28 42.07
C GLU A 66 -8.06 54.35 40.60
N THR A 67 -8.86 54.65 39.55
CA THR A 67 -10.23 55.20 39.39
C THR A 67 -10.92 54.51 38.16
N THR A 68 -12.07 53.85 38.23
CA THR A 68 -13.49 54.31 38.05
C THR A 68 -13.91 54.86 36.65
N THR A 69 -14.97 54.27 36.05
CA THR A 69 -15.89 54.81 35.00
C THR A 69 -15.34 55.13 33.59
N SER A 70 -16.13 55.21 32.49
CA SER A 70 -17.58 54.96 32.22
C SER A 70 -17.84 54.60 30.73
N GLN A 71 -19.09 54.23 30.39
CA GLN A 71 -19.58 54.03 29.02
C GLN A 71 -19.80 55.36 28.26
N ALA A 72 -19.76 55.34 26.91
CA ALA A 72 -20.80 55.98 26.08
C ALA A 72 -20.71 55.62 24.57
N GLU A 73 -21.89 55.60 23.95
CA GLU A 73 -22.19 55.68 22.50
C GLU A 73 -21.85 57.07 21.92
N SER A 74 -21.90 57.40 20.63
CA SER A 74 -21.86 56.72 19.31
C SER A 74 -21.77 57.81 18.21
N THR A 75 -21.53 57.49 16.92
CA THR A 75 -22.25 58.05 15.73
C THR A 75 -21.61 57.72 14.35
N THR A 76 -22.49 57.51 13.36
CA THR A 76 -22.48 57.77 11.88
C THR A 76 -21.24 58.35 11.15
N SER A 77 -21.00 58.12 9.83
CA SER A 77 -21.72 57.37 8.76
C SER A 77 -21.00 57.37 7.38
N ALA A 78 -21.36 56.40 6.51
CA ALA A 78 -21.26 56.41 5.02
C ALA A 78 -19.83 56.40 4.39
N ALA A 79 -19.59 55.97 3.13
CA ALA A 79 -20.43 55.42 2.04
C ALA A 79 -19.67 54.20 1.41
N THR A 80 -20.19 53.14 0.77
CA THR A 80 -21.39 52.80 -0.05
C THR A 80 -21.11 52.68 -1.56
N SER A 81 -20.90 51.43 -2.05
CA SER A 81 -21.15 50.95 -3.43
C SER A 81 -20.92 49.41 -3.47
N THR A 82 -21.93 48.54 -3.60
CA THR A 82 -22.49 47.95 -4.86
C THR A 82 -21.44 47.24 -5.74
N VAL A 83 -21.64 46.04 -6.30
CA VAL A 83 -22.76 45.55 -7.16
C VAL A 83 -23.09 44.04 -6.92
N ALA A 84 -24.13 43.50 -7.57
CA ALA A 84 -24.76 42.18 -7.35
C ALA A 84 -24.34 41.04 -8.33
N THR A 85 -25.09 39.93 -8.30
CA THR A 85 -25.03 38.71 -9.14
C THR A 85 -25.23 38.98 -10.66
N THR A 86 -25.05 38.08 -11.65
CA THR A 86 -25.54 36.68 -11.76
C THR A 86 -25.03 35.96 -13.05
N ALA A 87 -25.07 34.61 -13.09
CA ALA A 87 -25.39 33.70 -14.22
C ALA A 87 -24.54 33.58 -15.55
N THR A 88 -23.87 32.41 -15.71
CA THR A 88 -23.84 31.44 -16.85
C THR A 88 -23.54 31.77 -18.34
N SER A 89 -22.90 30.78 -19.02
CA SER A 89 -22.92 30.44 -20.49
C SER A 89 -22.16 31.37 -21.47
N GLU A 90 -21.68 30.97 -22.67
CA GLU A 90 -21.31 29.65 -23.26
C GLU A 90 -20.25 29.82 -24.39
N ALA A 91 -19.88 28.75 -25.11
CA ALA A 91 -18.67 28.61 -25.94
C ALA A 91 -18.69 29.18 -27.39
N SER A 92 -17.51 29.26 -28.03
CA SER A 92 -17.33 29.21 -29.50
C SER A 92 -15.93 28.69 -29.90
N VAL A 93 -15.77 28.11 -31.10
CA VAL A 93 -14.50 27.55 -31.67
C VAL A 93 -14.45 27.81 -33.19
N PRO A 94 -13.27 27.89 -33.84
CA PRO A 94 -12.79 26.80 -34.74
C PRO A 94 -11.28 26.45 -34.51
N VAL A 95 -10.75 25.21 -34.62
CA VAL A 95 -10.66 24.25 -35.77
C VAL A 95 -9.74 24.78 -36.88
N SER A 96 -8.63 24.16 -37.31
CA SER A 96 -7.94 22.86 -37.02
C SER A 96 -6.39 23.07 -37.13
N SER A 97 -5.41 22.14 -37.16
CA SER A 97 -5.23 20.66 -37.25
C SER A 97 -3.86 20.28 -36.59
N SER A 98 -3.13 19.17 -36.76
CA SER A 98 -3.17 17.91 -37.56
C SER A 98 -2.49 16.74 -36.78
N GLN A 99 -1.68 15.85 -37.40
CA GLN A 99 -1.08 14.65 -36.78
C GLN A 99 0.25 14.17 -37.43
N ALA A 100 0.96 13.30 -36.68
CA ALA A 100 1.77 12.12 -37.10
C ALA A 100 3.32 12.22 -37.20
N THR A 101 4.12 11.13 -37.23
CA THR A 101 4.26 9.88 -36.42
C THR A 101 5.55 9.12 -36.90
N SER A 102 6.19 8.30 -36.05
CA SER A 102 7.08 7.14 -36.33
C SER A 102 8.48 7.24 -37.01
N THR A 103 9.52 6.96 -36.20
CA THR A 103 10.44 5.77 -36.26
C THR A 103 11.53 5.55 -37.35
N SER A 104 12.69 5.03 -36.89
CA SER A 104 13.86 4.43 -37.62
C SER A 104 14.87 5.42 -38.24
N SER A 105 16.16 5.07 -38.50
CA SER A 105 16.86 3.75 -38.54
C SER A 105 18.28 3.74 -37.91
N GLN A 106 19.12 2.72 -38.22
CA GLN A 106 20.38 2.34 -37.53
C GLN A 106 21.69 2.77 -38.24
N ALA A 107 22.83 2.34 -37.65
CA ALA A 107 24.21 2.18 -38.19
C ALA A 107 25.18 3.38 -38.07
N VAL A 108 26.52 3.25 -38.02
CA VAL A 108 27.54 2.30 -37.46
C VAL A 108 28.89 2.67 -38.13
N SER A 109 30.05 2.49 -37.46
CA SER A 109 31.44 2.66 -38.01
C SER A 109 31.84 4.08 -38.48
N SER A 110 33.12 4.50 -38.58
CA SER A 110 34.43 3.97 -38.13
C SER A 110 35.55 5.04 -38.21
N GLU A 111 36.61 4.85 -37.42
CA GLU A 111 38.00 5.28 -37.65
C GLU A 111 38.37 6.79 -37.76
N ALA A 112 39.69 7.06 -37.59
CA ALA A 112 40.36 8.35 -37.73
C ALA A 112 41.46 8.24 -38.81
N PRO A 113 42.07 9.36 -39.29
CA PRO A 113 43.45 9.60 -38.83
C PRO A 113 43.98 11.07 -38.81
N ALA A 114 44.97 11.29 -37.92
CA ALA A 114 46.24 12.05 -38.07
C ALA A 114 46.37 13.48 -38.69
N SER A 115 46.84 14.42 -37.83
CA SER A 115 47.96 15.39 -38.06
C SER A 115 47.74 16.57 -39.05
N GLN A 116 48.43 17.72 -39.05
CA GLN A 116 49.66 18.30 -38.44
C GLN A 116 49.45 19.84 -38.20
N ALA A 117 50.31 20.69 -37.60
CA ALA A 117 51.44 20.66 -36.64
C ALA A 117 51.85 22.15 -36.29
N SER A 118 53.02 22.38 -35.66
CA SER A 118 53.69 23.71 -35.41
C SER A 118 53.05 24.64 -34.35
N THR A 119 53.75 25.51 -33.61
CA THR A 119 55.19 25.92 -33.60
C THR A 119 55.64 26.46 -32.20
N THR A 120 56.95 26.36 -31.86
CA THR A 120 57.85 27.24 -31.04
C THR A 120 57.32 28.25 -29.97
N VAL A 121 58.02 28.63 -28.88
CA VAL A 121 59.47 28.60 -28.54
C VAL A 121 59.75 28.63 -27.00
N THR A 122 61.04 28.58 -26.63
CA THR A 122 61.74 28.78 -25.32
C THR A 122 61.29 29.97 -24.42
N SER A 123 61.72 30.16 -23.15
CA SER A 123 62.83 29.59 -22.34
C SER A 123 62.74 29.90 -20.82
N GLN A 124 63.41 29.07 -20.01
CA GLN A 124 64.05 29.39 -18.69
C GLN A 124 63.16 29.78 -17.49
N ALA A 125 63.62 29.72 -16.22
CA ALA A 125 64.49 28.81 -15.45
C ALA A 125 64.73 29.43 -14.05
N SER A 126 65.37 28.68 -13.13
CA SER A 126 65.89 29.13 -11.81
C SER A 126 64.84 29.30 -10.70
N ALA A 127 65.12 28.99 -9.42
CA ALA A 127 66.17 28.13 -8.86
C ALA A 127 65.77 27.66 -7.45
N SER A 128 66.31 26.53 -6.99
CA SER A 128 66.17 26.04 -5.61
C SER A 128 67.54 26.02 -4.91
N VAL A 129 67.65 26.67 -3.76
CA VAL A 129 68.89 26.72 -2.95
C VAL A 129 69.12 25.37 -2.26
N ALA A 130 70.35 24.87 -2.31
CA ALA A 130 70.86 23.86 -1.39
C ALA A 130 72.25 24.29 -0.89
N THR A 131 72.46 24.33 0.43
CA THR A 131 73.71 24.72 1.06
C THR A 131 74.74 23.58 1.04
N ALA A 132 76.02 23.95 0.96
CA ALA A 132 77.11 22.99 0.77
C ALA A 132 77.55 22.28 2.07
N SER A 133 78.02 21.05 1.91
CA SER A 133 78.99 20.42 2.81
C SER A 133 80.34 20.33 2.09
N VAL A 134 81.44 20.56 2.81
CA VAL A 134 82.78 20.72 2.22
C VAL A 134 83.74 19.64 2.72
N GLU A 135 84.11 18.70 1.85
CA GLU A 135 85.34 17.90 1.99
C GLU A 135 86.31 18.24 0.85
N ALA A 136 87.31 19.07 1.14
CA ALA A 136 88.33 19.46 0.19
C ALA A 136 89.41 18.37 0.05
N LYS A 137 89.17 17.33 -0.76
CA LYS A 137 90.21 16.38 -1.15
C LYS A 137 91.07 16.94 -2.28
N ALA A 138 92.26 17.40 -1.91
CA ALA A 138 93.25 17.90 -2.87
C ALA A 138 93.66 16.79 -3.86
N LYS A 139 93.46 17.06 -5.15
CA LYS A 139 94.20 16.45 -6.25
C LYS A 139 94.67 17.61 -7.12
N VAL A 140 95.75 18.27 -6.74
CA VAL A 140 97.10 17.88 -7.19
C VAL A 140 97.04 17.65 -8.69
N ALA A 141 97.31 18.71 -9.46
CA ALA A 141 97.65 18.54 -10.86
C ALA A 141 98.86 17.59 -10.92
N PRO A 142 98.78 16.46 -11.64
CA PRO A 142 99.98 15.84 -12.14
C PRO A 142 100.70 16.91 -12.94
N ALA A 143 101.99 17.11 -12.70
CA ALA A 143 102.76 18.05 -13.50
C ALA A 143 102.56 17.73 -14.98
N SER A 144 102.59 18.76 -15.82
CA SER A 144 102.93 18.57 -17.22
C SER A 144 104.38 18.07 -17.26
N SER A 145 104.56 16.76 -17.05
CA SER A 145 105.75 16.05 -17.49
C SER A 145 105.89 16.42 -18.95
N GLU A 146 106.96 17.16 -19.27
CA GLU A 146 107.16 17.68 -20.61
C GLU A 146 106.94 16.55 -21.60
N ALA A 147 106.02 16.75 -22.54
CA ALA A 147 105.90 15.84 -23.65
C ALA A 147 107.24 15.92 -24.36
N ALA A 148 108.11 14.95 -24.07
CA ALA A 148 109.40 14.82 -24.67
C ALA A 148 109.16 14.64 -26.16
N LYS A 149 109.20 15.77 -26.87
CA LYS A 149 109.70 15.79 -28.23
C LYS A 149 111.07 15.17 -28.12
N THR A 150 111.12 13.86 -28.36
CA THR A 150 112.23 13.22 -29.03
C THR A 150 112.40 13.96 -30.34
N SER A 151 113.06 15.11 -30.26
CA SER A 151 113.76 15.70 -31.39
C SER A 151 114.58 14.55 -31.95
N GLU A 152 114.29 14.17 -33.18
CA GLU A 152 115.04 13.14 -33.87
C GLU A 152 116.43 13.71 -34.17
N THR A 153 117.27 13.73 -33.14
CA THR A 153 118.73 13.77 -33.24
C THR A 153 119.12 12.46 -33.89
N LYS A 154 118.92 12.45 -35.21
CA LYS A 154 119.38 11.45 -36.15
C LYS A 154 120.89 11.41 -35.97
N GLU A 155 121.35 10.48 -35.15
CA GLU A 155 122.78 10.28 -34.91
C GLU A 155 123.41 10.05 -36.28
N ASP A 156 124.20 11.01 -36.76
CA ASP A 156 124.87 10.87 -38.05
C ASP A 156 126.10 10.00 -37.84
N TYR A 157 125.82 8.70 -37.73
CA TYR A 157 126.81 7.67 -37.52
C TYR A 157 127.94 7.82 -38.53
N PRO A 158 129.21 7.76 -38.09
CA PRO A 158 130.35 8.03 -38.95
C PRO A 158 130.28 7.18 -40.21
N THR A 159 130.44 7.85 -41.35
CA THR A 159 130.47 7.24 -42.68
C THR A 159 131.89 7.43 -43.24
N PRO A 160 132.83 6.49 -43.06
CA PRO A 160 134.21 6.69 -43.48
C PRO A 160 134.30 6.84 -45.00
N ALA A 161 135.03 7.86 -45.48
CA ALA A 161 135.11 8.16 -46.91
C ALA A 161 135.71 6.99 -47.73
N VAL A 162 136.68 6.28 -47.17
CA VAL A 162 137.28 5.06 -47.73
C VAL A 162 137.37 4.01 -46.62
N TYR A 163 136.81 2.84 -46.86
CA TYR A 163 136.86 1.68 -45.97
C TYR A 163 136.76 0.38 -46.79
N VAL A 164 137.05 -0.76 -46.15
CA VAL A 164 136.72 -2.11 -46.65
C VAL A 164 136.00 -2.90 -45.55
N GLU A 165 134.86 -3.51 -45.87
CA GLU A 165 134.27 -4.57 -45.04
C GLU A 165 134.96 -5.90 -45.38
N LYS A 166 135.38 -6.66 -44.37
CA LYS A 166 136.07 -7.95 -44.54
C LYS A 166 135.53 -8.98 -43.57
N ASN A 167 135.20 -10.18 -44.05
CA ASN A 167 134.90 -11.32 -43.18
C ASN A 167 136.21 -12.04 -42.79
N GLU A 168 136.41 -12.26 -41.50
CA GLU A 168 137.54 -13.02 -40.95
C GLU A 168 137.01 -13.94 -39.83
N GLY A 169 137.26 -15.25 -39.92
CA GLY A 169 136.81 -16.20 -38.90
C GLY A 169 135.28 -16.24 -38.69
N GLY A 170 134.49 -15.93 -39.72
CA GLY A 170 133.02 -15.87 -39.66
C GLY A 170 132.46 -14.51 -39.25
N HIS A 171 133.26 -13.63 -38.66
CA HIS A 171 132.83 -12.28 -38.25
C HIS A 171 133.18 -11.24 -39.32
N TRP A 172 132.28 -10.28 -39.53
CA TRP A 172 132.54 -9.12 -40.41
C TRP A 172 133.17 -7.98 -39.61
N TYR A 173 134.18 -7.33 -40.19
CA TYR A 173 134.93 -6.21 -39.61
C TYR A 173 134.99 -5.05 -40.60
N LEU A 174 134.90 -3.81 -40.09
CA LEU A 174 135.12 -2.59 -40.87
C LEU A 174 136.55 -2.09 -40.70
N TYR A 175 137.29 -1.98 -41.80
CA TYR A 175 138.65 -1.47 -41.82
C TYR A 175 138.72 -0.08 -42.45
N VAL A 176 139.33 0.86 -41.72
CA VAL A 176 139.72 2.19 -42.23
C VAL A 176 141.25 2.26 -42.15
N GLY A 177 141.91 2.25 -43.31
CA GLY A 177 143.32 1.87 -43.37
C GLY A 177 143.53 0.48 -42.74
N ASN A 178 144.54 0.35 -41.88
CA ASN A 178 144.82 -0.90 -41.17
C ASN A 178 144.10 -1.03 -39.81
N GLN A 179 143.18 -0.11 -39.45
CA GLN A 179 142.53 -0.09 -38.13
C GLN A 179 141.07 -0.58 -38.18
N LYS A 180 140.74 -1.54 -37.30
CA LYS A 180 139.38 -2.06 -37.10
C LYS A 180 138.52 -0.99 -36.39
N GLN A 181 137.37 -0.66 -36.97
CA GLN A 181 136.42 0.28 -36.38
C GLN A 181 135.49 -0.42 -35.39
N THR A 182 135.01 0.32 -34.40
CA THR A 182 134.07 -0.13 -33.36
C THR A 182 132.90 0.87 -33.26
N GLY A 183 131.89 0.54 -32.46
CA GLY A 183 130.69 1.36 -32.28
C GLY A 183 129.72 1.28 -33.47
N PHE A 184 128.76 2.22 -33.50
CA PHE A 184 127.86 2.38 -34.63
C PHE A 184 128.60 3.00 -35.82
N GLN A 185 128.40 2.42 -37.00
CA GLN A 185 129.01 2.85 -38.26
C GLN A 185 127.94 2.84 -39.35
N LYS A 186 128.05 3.77 -40.31
CA LYS A 186 127.11 3.87 -41.44
C LYS A 186 127.84 3.59 -42.74
N LEU A 187 127.28 2.65 -43.49
CA LEU A 187 127.87 2.09 -44.69
C LEU A 187 127.32 2.78 -45.94
N LYS A 188 128.07 2.69 -47.05
CA LYS A 188 127.78 3.34 -48.33
C LYS A 188 126.49 2.84 -49.00
N ASP A 189 125.99 1.68 -48.60
CA ASP A 189 124.69 1.14 -49.00
C ASP A 189 123.52 1.64 -48.13
N GLY A 190 123.79 2.51 -47.15
CA GLY A 190 122.81 3.08 -46.23
C GLY A 190 122.57 2.26 -44.96
N ARG A 191 123.16 1.07 -44.81
CA ARG A 191 123.05 0.31 -43.55
C ARG A 191 123.73 1.07 -42.42
N VAL A 192 123.00 1.29 -41.32
CA VAL A 192 123.60 1.51 -40.00
C VAL A 192 123.86 0.14 -39.40
N VAL A 193 125.08 -0.11 -38.93
CA VAL A 193 125.49 -1.37 -38.29
C VAL A 193 126.28 -1.07 -37.02
N TYR A 194 126.43 -2.06 -36.13
CA TYR A 194 127.24 -1.92 -34.92
C TYR A 194 128.37 -2.94 -34.88
N TYR A 195 129.60 -2.46 -34.70
CA TYR A 195 130.79 -3.29 -34.47
C TYR A 195 131.13 -3.25 -32.97
N ASN A 196 131.30 -4.41 -32.33
CA ASN A 196 131.64 -4.48 -30.91
C ASN A 196 133.07 -3.98 -30.61
N ASN A 197 133.50 -4.01 -29.34
CA ASN A 197 134.83 -3.53 -28.94
C ASN A 197 136.02 -4.33 -29.55
N ALA A 198 135.77 -5.51 -30.15
CA ALA A 198 136.75 -6.27 -30.93
C ALA A 198 136.66 -5.99 -32.44
N GLY A 199 135.78 -5.08 -32.86
CA GLY A 199 135.52 -4.69 -34.25
C GLY A 199 134.57 -5.62 -35.02
N GLN A 200 133.85 -6.52 -34.36
CA GLN A 200 132.98 -7.51 -35.00
C GLN A 200 131.55 -7.00 -35.18
N MET A 201 130.98 -7.09 -36.38
CA MET A 201 129.60 -6.71 -36.66
C MET A 201 128.62 -7.57 -35.85
N GLN A 202 127.62 -6.93 -35.24
CA GLN A 202 126.62 -7.59 -34.40
C GLN A 202 125.29 -7.82 -35.13
N TYR A 203 124.54 -8.80 -34.63
CA TYR A 203 123.32 -9.34 -35.25
C TYR A 203 122.28 -9.66 -34.17
N GLY A 204 121.00 -9.65 -34.51
CA GLY A 204 119.91 -9.92 -33.57
C GLY A 204 119.68 -8.78 -32.57
N GLN A 205 118.99 -9.07 -31.47
CA GLN A 205 118.85 -8.11 -30.36
C GLN A 205 120.19 -7.96 -29.63
N GLN A 206 120.59 -6.73 -29.36
CA GLN A 206 121.82 -6.39 -28.66
C GLN A 206 121.56 -5.25 -27.67
N GLN A 207 122.14 -5.34 -26.46
CA GLN A 207 122.07 -4.25 -25.48
C GLN A 207 123.37 -3.43 -25.55
N ILE A 208 123.26 -2.16 -25.91
CA ILE A 208 124.37 -1.24 -26.14
C ILE A 208 124.08 0.04 -25.35
N ASN A 209 125.00 0.45 -24.47
CA ASN A 209 124.83 1.63 -23.59
C ASN A 209 123.47 1.62 -22.86
N SER A 210 123.12 0.47 -22.26
CA SER A 210 121.84 0.18 -21.59
C SER A 210 120.58 0.11 -22.48
N HIS A 211 120.59 0.66 -23.69
CA HIS A 211 119.47 0.57 -24.64
C HIS A 211 119.53 -0.72 -25.46
N TRP A 212 118.36 -1.27 -25.81
CA TRP A 212 118.26 -2.41 -26.71
C TRP A 212 118.10 -1.94 -28.17
N TYR A 213 118.85 -2.56 -29.06
CA TYR A 213 118.78 -2.38 -30.51
C TYR A 213 118.51 -3.73 -31.17
N LEU A 214 117.97 -3.74 -32.39
CA LEU A 214 117.85 -4.93 -33.23
C LEU A 214 118.65 -4.73 -34.51
N PHE A 215 119.57 -5.64 -34.80
CA PHE A 215 120.29 -5.72 -36.06
C PHE A 215 119.79 -6.92 -36.86
N ASN A 216 119.56 -6.73 -38.16
CA ASN A 216 119.10 -7.76 -39.07
C ASN A 216 120.06 -8.96 -39.05
N LYS A 217 119.52 -10.18 -38.82
CA LYS A 217 120.32 -11.40 -38.59
C LYS A 217 121.25 -11.81 -39.74
N TRP A 218 121.07 -11.24 -40.93
CA TRP A 218 121.86 -11.57 -42.13
C TRP A 218 122.77 -10.43 -42.60
N SER A 219 122.31 -9.18 -42.49
CA SER A 219 123.01 -8.01 -43.04
C SER A 219 123.64 -7.08 -41.99
N GLY A 220 123.41 -7.34 -40.70
CA GLY A 220 123.83 -6.46 -39.59
C GLY A 220 123.10 -5.12 -39.53
N ALA A 221 122.17 -4.85 -40.44
CA ALA A 221 121.47 -3.56 -40.56
C ALA A 221 120.55 -3.31 -39.37
N MET A 222 120.69 -2.17 -38.70
CA MET A 222 119.82 -1.72 -37.61
C MET A 222 118.36 -1.65 -38.08
N GLN A 223 117.44 -2.17 -37.28
CA GLN A 223 116.01 -2.25 -37.57
C GLN A 223 115.26 -1.25 -36.70
N THR A 224 114.31 -0.55 -37.32
CA THR A 224 113.45 0.46 -36.68
C THR A 224 111.98 0.11 -36.90
N GLY A 225 111.06 0.84 -36.28
CA GLY A 225 109.62 0.61 -36.35
C GLY A 225 109.15 -0.57 -35.50
N PHE A 226 107.93 -1.04 -35.78
CA PHE A 226 107.38 -2.25 -35.16
C PHE A 226 108.13 -3.50 -35.64
N GLN A 227 108.61 -4.31 -34.71
CA GLN A 227 109.37 -5.52 -34.99
C GLN A 227 108.79 -6.68 -34.18
N ASN A 228 108.30 -7.69 -34.88
CA ASN A 228 107.89 -8.96 -34.27
C ASN A 228 109.15 -9.84 -34.08
N ILE A 229 109.30 -10.41 -32.89
CA ILE A 229 110.42 -11.28 -32.51
C ILE A 229 109.80 -12.64 -32.12
N PRO A 230 109.61 -13.56 -33.09
CA PRO A 230 108.90 -14.81 -32.87
C PRO A 230 109.56 -15.69 -31.80
N GLU A 231 110.89 -15.65 -31.69
CA GLU A 231 111.66 -16.45 -30.72
C GLU A 231 111.46 -16.00 -29.26
N GLN A 232 110.84 -14.84 -29.05
CA GLN A 232 110.45 -14.31 -27.73
C GLN A 232 108.94 -14.06 -27.63
N ASN A 233 108.15 -14.50 -28.63
CA ASN A 233 106.71 -14.29 -28.74
C ASN A 233 106.25 -12.86 -28.41
N LYS A 234 106.97 -11.85 -28.89
CA LYS A 234 106.67 -10.43 -28.62
C LYS A 234 106.82 -9.56 -29.86
N THR A 235 105.88 -8.62 -30.03
CA THR A 235 106.10 -7.44 -30.85
C THR A 235 106.67 -6.33 -29.96
N VAL A 236 107.69 -5.63 -30.45
CA VAL A 236 108.27 -4.44 -29.80
C VAL A 236 108.32 -3.30 -30.81
N TYR A 237 108.65 -2.08 -30.36
CA TYR A 237 108.91 -0.96 -31.25
C TYR A 237 110.32 -0.40 -31.02
N TYR A 238 111.07 -0.22 -32.10
CA TYR A 238 112.34 0.48 -32.10
C TYR A 238 112.14 1.87 -32.71
N ALA A 239 112.58 2.92 -32.03
CA ALA A 239 112.52 4.28 -32.55
C ALA A 239 113.44 4.46 -33.78
N SER A 240 113.39 5.63 -34.42
CA SER A 240 114.20 5.98 -35.59
C SER A 240 115.71 5.97 -35.33
N ASN A 241 116.14 6.18 -34.07
CA ASN A 241 117.51 5.98 -33.59
C ASN A 241 117.84 4.51 -33.27
N GLY A 242 116.96 3.55 -33.57
CA GLY A 242 117.15 2.13 -33.33
C GLY A 242 116.95 1.64 -31.89
N GLN A 243 116.54 2.50 -30.95
CA GLN A 243 116.35 2.12 -29.54
C GLN A 243 114.96 1.54 -29.27
N MET A 244 114.89 0.40 -28.58
CA MET A 244 113.64 -0.24 -28.15
C MET A 244 112.89 0.67 -27.17
N GLN A 245 111.59 0.83 -27.38
CA GLN A 245 110.74 1.71 -26.59
C GLN A 245 109.94 0.95 -25.53
N TYR A 246 109.60 1.67 -24.46
CA TYR A 246 109.00 1.15 -23.24
C TYR A 246 107.89 2.09 -22.75
N GLY A 247 106.94 1.59 -21.97
CA GLY A 247 105.83 2.38 -21.45
C GLY A 247 104.82 2.81 -22.53
N GLN A 248 104.06 3.87 -22.26
CA GLN A 248 103.15 4.45 -23.26
C GLN A 248 103.94 5.25 -24.29
N GLN A 249 103.64 5.04 -25.57
CA GLN A 249 104.32 5.67 -26.70
C GLN A 249 103.30 6.12 -27.73
N GLN A 250 103.44 7.34 -28.27
CA GLN A 250 102.60 7.84 -29.35
C GLN A 250 103.33 7.67 -30.69
N ILE A 251 102.83 6.80 -31.55
CA ILE A 251 103.44 6.42 -32.83
C ILE A 251 102.41 6.64 -33.93
N ASN A 252 102.76 7.45 -34.92
CA ASN A 252 101.87 7.84 -36.04
C ASN A 252 100.47 8.29 -35.57
N GLY A 253 100.42 9.09 -34.50
CA GLY A 253 99.19 9.62 -33.89
C GLY A 253 98.50 8.68 -32.90
N HIS A 254 98.69 7.36 -33.01
CA HIS A 254 98.09 6.37 -32.13
C HIS A 254 98.94 6.11 -30.87
N TRP A 255 98.28 5.89 -29.73
CA TRP A 255 98.96 5.45 -28.51
C TRP A 255 99.07 3.93 -28.46
N TYR A 256 100.26 3.45 -28.09
CA TYR A 256 100.62 2.06 -27.83
C TYR A 256 101.15 1.93 -26.40
N LEU A 257 101.11 0.73 -25.82
CA LEU A 257 101.77 0.41 -24.55
C LEU A 257 102.77 -0.71 -24.75
N PHE A 258 104.03 -0.46 -24.38
CA PHE A 258 105.08 -1.46 -24.31
C PHE A 258 105.40 -1.75 -22.85
N ASP A 259 105.59 -3.03 -22.53
CA ASP A 259 105.96 -3.50 -21.20
C ASP A 259 107.29 -2.89 -20.75
N GLN A 260 107.33 -2.37 -19.52
CA GLN A 260 108.45 -1.57 -19.00
C GLN A 260 109.78 -2.34 -18.84
N TRP A 261 109.76 -3.67 -18.89
CA TRP A 261 110.96 -4.50 -18.72
C TRP A 261 111.34 -5.24 -20.00
N SER A 262 110.36 -5.82 -20.69
CA SER A 262 110.58 -6.67 -21.86
C SER A 262 110.47 -5.94 -23.21
N GLY A 263 109.91 -4.72 -23.23
CA GLY A 263 109.55 -3.97 -24.44
C GLY A 263 108.33 -4.54 -25.18
N ALA A 264 107.69 -5.59 -24.66
CA ALA A 264 106.60 -6.29 -25.34
C ALA A 264 105.31 -5.44 -25.42
N MET A 265 104.73 -5.32 -26.61
CA MET A 265 103.48 -4.60 -26.85
C MET A 265 102.32 -5.26 -26.10
N ARG A 266 101.62 -4.49 -25.26
CA ARG A 266 100.49 -4.93 -24.44
C ARG A 266 99.17 -4.59 -25.12
N THR A 267 98.26 -5.56 -25.14
CA THR A 267 96.90 -5.44 -25.68
C THR A 267 95.85 -5.71 -24.59
N GLY A 268 94.56 -5.57 -24.92
CA GLY A 268 93.46 -5.74 -23.99
C GLY A 268 93.27 -4.56 -23.02
N PHE A 269 92.52 -4.80 -21.94
CA PHE A 269 92.37 -3.83 -20.86
C PHE A 269 93.68 -3.71 -20.07
N GLN A 270 94.18 -2.48 -19.91
CA GLN A 270 95.42 -2.20 -19.19
C GLN A 270 95.18 -1.03 -18.22
N TYR A 271 95.57 -1.22 -16.94
CA TYR A 271 95.50 -0.15 -15.94
C TYR A 271 96.80 0.64 -15.92
N ILE A 272 96.71 1.92 -16.25
CA ILE A 272 97.83 2.86 -16.35
C ILE A 272 97.98 3.55 -14.99
N SER A 273 98.72 2.93 -14.08
CA SER A 273 98.88 3.37 -12.69
C SER A 273 99.26 4.86 -12.55
N ALA A 274 100.27 5.31 -13.31
CA ALA A 274 100.74 6.69 -13.34
C ALA A 274 99.67 7.73 -13.74
N GLN A 275 98.62 7.30 -14.45
CA GLN A 275 97.50 8.16 -14.90
C GLN A 275 96.18 7.78 -14.22
N SER A 276 96.19 6.83 -13.26
CA SER A 276 95.04 6.34 -12.50
C SER A 276 93.81 5.94 -13.35
N LYS A 277 94.03 5.38 -14.55
CA LYS A 277 92.94 5.03 -15.50
C LYS A 277 93.11 3.64 -16.09
N THR A 278 92.00 2.97 -16.35
CA THR A 278 91.95 1.81 -17.27
C THR A 278 91.79 2.33 -18.69
N VAL A 279 92.53 1.74 -19.63
CA VAL A 279 92.35 1.95 -21.08
C VAL A 279 92.25 0.58 -21.77
N TYR A 280 91.82 0.55 -23.03
CA TYR A 280 91.85 -0.67 -23.84
C TYR A 280 92.72 -0.48 -25.08
N TYR A 281 93.66 -1.39 -25.29
CA TYR A 281 94.48 -1.49 -26.49
C TYR A 281 93.94 -2.64 -27.35
N ALA A 282 93.60 -2.36 -28.61
CA ALA A 282 93.11 -3.39 -29.53
C ALA A 282 94.20 -4.43 -29.88
N SER A 283 93.83 -5.49 -30.60
CA SER A 283 94.76 -6.55 -31.02
C SER A 283 95.93 -6.05 -31.87
N ASN A 284 95.77 -4.92 -32.58
CA ASN A 284 96.83 -4.23 -33.32
C ASN A 284 97.72 -3.33 -32.44
N GLY A 285 97.51 -3.31 -31.11
CA GLY A 285 98.27 -2.51 -30.15
C GLY A 285 97.78 -1.08 -29.94
N GLN A 286 96.75 -0.61 -30.67
CA GLN A 286 96.31 0.80 -30.60
C GLN A 286 95.28 1.04 -29.48
N MET A 287 95.48 2.11 -28.70
CA MET A 287 94.52 2.57 -27.70
C MET A 287 93.19 2.97 -28.36
N GLN A 288 92.07 2.54 -27.77
CA GLN A 288 90.73 2.79 -28.28
C GLN A 288 90.03 3.94 -27.55
N TYR A 289 89.06 4.54 -28.25
CA TYR A 289 88.32 5.74 -27.84
C TYR A 289 86.84 5.60 -28.21
N GLY A 290 85.96 6.35 -27.55
CA GLY A 290 84.52 6.31 -27.80
C GLY A 290 83.85 5.01 -27.35
N GLN A 291 82.67 4.72 -27.89
CA GLN A 291 81.99 3.45 -27.64
C GLN A 291 82.67 2.32 -28.42
N GLN A 292 82.92 1.19 -27.75
CA GLN A 292 83.56 0.01 -28.32
C GLN A 292 82.83 -1.25 -27.86
N GLN A 293 82.56 -2.18 -28.78
CA GLN A 293 82.00 -3.49 -28.43
C GLN A 293 83.14 -4.51 -28.29
N ILE A 294 83.34 -5.02 -27.08
CA ILE A 294 84.45 -5.91 -26.72
C ILE A 294 83.84 -7.16 -26.07
N ASN A 295 84.09 -8.34 -26.65
CA ASN A 295 83.57 -9.63 -26.19
C ASN A 295 82.04 -9.61 -25.97
N GLY A 296 81.30 -8.99 -26.90
CA GLY A 296 79.84 -8.85 -26.85
C GLY A 296 79.31 -7.67 -26.03
N HIS A 297 80.06 -7.17 -25.05
CA HIS A 297 79.66 -6.06 -24.19
C HIS A 297 80.10 -4.70 -24.76
N TRP A 298 79.28 -3.67 -24.58
CA TRP A 298 79.65 -2.30 -24.90
C TRP A 298 80.39 -1.64 -23.74
N TYR A 299 81.49 -0.95 -24.06
CA TYR A 299 82.30 -0.12 -23.18
C TYR A 299 82.35 1.31 -23.75
N LEU A 300 82.60 2.31 -22.91
CA LEU A 300 82.91 3.68 -23.34
C LEU A 300 84.31 4.05 -22.86
N PHE A 301 85.12 4.62 -23.75
CA PHE A 301 86.41 5.22 -23.46
C PHE A 301 86.34 6.71 -23.80
N ASP A 302 86.91 7.57 -22.94
CA ASP A 302 86.98 9.01 -23.19
C ASP A 302 87.68 9.29 -24.53
N LYS A 303 87.13 10.24 -25.29
CA LYS A 303 87.52 10.54 -26.68
C LYS A 303 88.93 11.14 -26.80
N TRP A 304 89.50 11.64 -25.71
CA TRP A 304 90.81 12.32 -25.70
C TRP A 304 91.89 11.51 -24.98
N SER A 305 91.56 10.95 -23.82
CA SER A 305 92.52 10.24 -22.95
C SER A 305 92.46 8.72 -23.05
N GLY A 306 91.44 8.15 -23.70
CA GLY A 306 91.19 6.70 -23.75
C GLY A 306 90.76 6.09 -22.40
N ALA A 307 90.47 6.92 -21.38
CA ALA A 307 90.06 6.45 -20.06
C ALA A 307 88.68 5.78 -20.10
N MET A 308 88.60 4.53 -19.64
CA MET A 308 87.34 3.78 -19.54
C MET A 308 86.36 4.51 -18.60
N GLN A 309 85.18 4.82 -19.12
CA GLN A 309 84.10 5.52 -18.41
C GLN A 309 83.18 4.52 -17.71
N THR A 310 82.66 4.93 -16.55
CA THR A 310 81.68 4.18 -15.75
C THR A 310 80.59 5.15 -15.25
N GLY A 311 79.54 4.62 -14.62
CA GLY A 311 78.40 5.40 -14.15
C GLY A 311 77.43 5.78 -15.27
N PHE A 312 76.58 6.78 -15.00
CA PHE A 312 75.69 7.35 -16.01
C PHE A 312 76.49 8.17 -17.02
N GLN A 313 76.27 7.91 -18.31
CA GLN A 313 76.98 8.55 -19.41
C GLN A 313 75.96 9.00 -20.46
N ASN A 314 75.93 10.30 -20.73
CA ASN A 314 75.17 10.86 -21.85
C ASN A 314 76.02 10.73 -23.12
N ILE A 315 75.43 10.21 -24.20
CA ILE A 315 76.03 10.14 -25.54
C ILE A 315 75.22 11.07 -26.45
N PRO A 316 75.65 12.33 -26.64
CA PRO A 316 74.90 13.30 -27.44
C PRO A 316 74.73 12.85 -28.89
N GLU A 317 75.74 12.19 -29.47
CA GLU A 317 75.71 11.73 -30.87
C GLU A 317 74.70 10.59 -31.13
N GLN A 318 74.14 10.00 -30.07
CA GLN A 318 73.10 8.96 -30.14
C GLN A 318 71.84 9.37 -29.36
N ASN A 319 71.76 10.63 -28.90
CA ASN A 319 70.68 11.20 -28.09
C ASN A 319 70.19 10.28 -26.96
N LYS A 320 71.12 9.63 -26.24
CA LYS A 320 70.79 8.68 -25.17
C LYS A 320 71.68 8.83 -23.94
N THR A 321 71.08 8.71 -22.76
CA THR A 321 71.80 8.38 -21.52
C THR A 321 71.85 6.86 -21.38
N VAL A 322 72.99 6.32 -21.01
CA VAL A 322 73.17 4.90 -20.64
C VAL A 322 73.88 4.80 -19.29
N TYR A 323 73.98 3.60 -18.74
CA TYR A 323 74.80 3.33 -17.55
C TYR A 323 75.84 2.25 -17.83
N TYR A 324 77.11 2.55 -17.56
CA TYR A 324 78.21 1.60 -17.57
C TYR A 324 78.53 1.18 -16.13
N ALA A 325 78.49 -0.10 -15.83
CA ALA A 325 78.79 -0.62 -14.49
C ALA A 325 80.27 -0.38 -14.10
N SER A 326 80.64 -0.67 -12.85
CA SER A 326 82.01 -0.50 -12.34
C SER A 326 83.07 -1.32 -13.09
N ASN A 327 82.67 -2.40 -13.76
CA ASN A 327 83.51 -3.20 -14.66
C ASN A 327 83.62 -2.63 -16.09
N GLY A 328 83.01 -1.48 -16.38
CA GLY A 328 82.99 -0.81 -17.68
C GLY A 328 81.88 -1.23 -18.64
N GLN A 329 81.01 -2.20 -18.29
CA GLN A 329 80.01 -2.76 -19.21
C GLN A 329 78.69 -1.98 -19.20
N MET A 330 78.16 -1.64 -20.37
CA MET A 330 76.84 -1.04 -20.54
C MET A 330 75.74 -1.98 -20.02
N GLN A 331 74.78 -1.43 -19.29
CA GLN A 331 73.68 -2.16 -18.67
C GLN A 331 72.36 -2.04 -19.46
N TYR A 332 71.49 -3.03 -19.27
CA TYR A 332 70.23 -3.21 -20.01
C TYR A 332 69.13 -3.68 -19.07
N GLY A 333 67.86 -3.48 -19.44
CA GLY A 333 66.70 -3.89 -18.65
C GLY A 333 66.54 -3.10 -17.34
N GLN A 334 65.81 -3.66 -16.39
CA GLN A 334 65.67 -3.05 -15.06
C GLN A 334 66.95 -3.25 -14.24
N GLN A 335 67.46 -2.17 -13.64
CA GLN A 335 68.70 -2.15 -12.86
C GLN A 335 68.51 -1.33 -11.59
N GLN A 336 68.98 -1.83 -10.45
CA GLN A 336 68.99 -1.08 -9.19
C GLN A 336 70.36 -0.44 -8.99
N ILE A 337 70.42 0.89 -9.03
CA ILE A 337 71.65 1.69 -8.96
C ILE A 337 71.49 2.69 -7.82
N ASN A 338 72.39 2.63 -6.83
CA ASN A 338 72.36 3.48 -5.63
C ASN A 338 70.98 3.47 -4.92
N GLY A 339 70.36 2.29 -4.81
CA GLY A 339 69.04 2.08 -4.21
C GLY A 339 67.84 2.33 -5.13
N HIS A 340 67.98 3.19 -6.14
CA HIS A 340 66.90 3.52 -7.08
C HIS A 340 66.85 2.54 -8.25
N TRP A 341 65.65 2.23 -8.74
CA TRP A 341 65.45 1.44 -9.96
C TRP A 341 65.41 2.33 -11.20
N TYR A 342 66.13 1.89 -12.24
CA TYR A 342 66.14 2.47 -13.58
C TYR A 342 65.74 1.39 -14.59
N LEU A 343 65.27 1.80 -15.77
CA LEU A 343 65.07 0.91 -16.92
C LEU A 343 65.96 1.40 -18.07
N PHE A 344 66.71 0.50 -18.66
CA PHE A 344 67.46 0.72 -19.89
C PHE A 344 66.88 -0.17 -20.99
N ASP A 345 66.74 0.36 -22.20
CA ASP A 345 66.31 -0.42 -23.36
C ASP A 345 67.23 -1.64 -23.56
N LYS A 346 66.63 -2.78 -23.90
CA LYS A 346 67.31 -4.08 -23.97
C LYS A 346 68.31 -4.21 -25.12
N TRP A 347 68.26 -3.31 -26.11
CA TRP A 347 69.09 -3.37 -27.32
C TRP A 347 70.12 -2.25 -27.39
N SER A 348 69.69 -1.01 -27.14
CA SER A 348 70.51 0.20 -27.25
C SER A 348 71.17 0.64 -25.94
N GLY A 349 70.72 0.10 -24.79
CA GLY A 349 71.10 0.55 -23.45
C GLY A 349 70.52 1.91 -23.06
N ALA A 350 69.64 2.52 -23.88
CA ALA A 350 69.10 3.85 -23.63
C ALA A 350 68.15 3.88 -22.42
N MET A 351 68.42 4.76 -21.46
CA MET A 351 67.62 4.96 -20.26
C MET A 351 66.20 5.40 -20.60
N GLN A 352 65.21 4.66 -20.13
CA GLN A 352 63.79 4.90 -20.34
C GLN A 352 63.22 5.81 -19.25
N THR A 353 62.25 6.63 -19.63
CA THR A 353 61.49 7.53 -18.75
C THR A 353 60.01 7.47 -19.09
N GLY A 354 59.16 8.12 -18.30
CA GLY A 354 57.71 8.12 -18.47
C GLY A 354 57.04 6.82 -17.99
N PHE A 355 55.81 6.59 -18.44
CA PHE A 355 55.09 5.35 -18.19
C PHE A 355 55.70 4.20 -18.99
N GLN A 356 56.01 3.09 -18.32
CA GLN A 356 56.65 1.92 -18.90
C GLN A 356 55.88 0.67 -18.49
N ASN A 357 55.35 -0.06 -19.47
CA ASN A 357 54.77 -1.38 -19.25
C ASN A 357 55.89 -2.43 -19.29
N ILE A 358 55.92 -3.33 -18.30
CA ILE A 358 56.86 -4.45 -18.21
C ILE A 358 56.03 -5.75 -18.26
N PRO A 359 55.80 -6.31 -19.47
CA PRO A 359 54.92 -7.47 -19.65
C PRO A 359 55.39 -8.70 -18.86
N GLU A 360 56.70 -8.89 -18.71
CA GLU A 360 57.29 -10.03 -17.98
C GLU A 360 57.06 -9.98 -16.47
N GLN A 361 56.61 -8.83 -15.95
CA GLN A 361 56.23 -8.62 -14.56
C GLN A 361 54.75 -8.22 -14.42
N ASN A 362 53.98 -8.27 -15.51
CA ASN A 362 52.58 -7.85 -15.61
C ASN A 362 52.26 -6.52 -14.89
N LYS A 363 53.12 -5.50 -15.05
CA LYS A 363 52.96 -4.22 -14.37
C LYS A 363 53.30 -3.03 -15.27
N THR A 364 52.53 -1.96 -15.15
CA THR A 364 52.96 -0.62 -15.57
C THR A 364 53.61 0.09 -14.39
N VAL A 365 54.71 0.79 -14.63
CA VAL A 365 55.39 1.67 -13.66
C VAL A 365 55.63 3.04 -14.30
N TYR A 366 56.12 4.01 -13.52
CA TYR A 366 56.56 5.29 -14.04
C TYR A 366 58.00 5.59 -13.62
N TYR A 367 58.84 5.93 -14.59
CA TYR A 367 60.21 6.42 -14.36
C TYR A 367 60.22 7.93 -14.57
N ALA A 368 60.70 8.70 -13.59
CA ALA A 368 60.80 10.15 -13.69
C ALA A 368 61.84 10.58 -14.75
N SER A 369 61.93 11.89 -15.04
CA SER A 369 62.87 12.44 -16.04
C SER A 369 64.35 12.20 -15.70
N ASN A 370 64.68 11.95 -14.44
CA ASN A 370 66.01 11.51 -13.99
C ASN A 370 66.25 9.98 -14.14
N GLY A 371 65.29 9.24 -14.71
CA GLY A 371 65.34 7.79 -14.89
C GLY A 371 64.90 6.94 -13.70
N GLN A 372 64.51 7.54 -12.56
CA GLN A 372 64.20 6.79 -11.34
C GLN A 372 62.74 6.34 -11.28
N MET A 373 62.50 5.07 -10.97
CA MET A 373 61.16 4.51 -10.75
C MET A 373 60.48 5.21 -9.58
N GLN A 374 59.20 5.55 -9.73
CA GLN A 374 58.41 6.25 -8.74
C GLN A 374 57.49 5.31 -7.95
N TYR A 375 57.15 5.75 -6.74
CA TYR A 375 56.43 4.98 -5.72
C TYR A 375 55.40 5.86 -5.01
N GLY A 376 54.36 5.27 -4.43
CA GLY A 376 53.33 6.01 -3.70
C GLY A 376 52.45 6.88 -4.63
N GLN A 377 51.83 7.92 -4.07
CA GLN A 377 51.06 8.87 -4.87
C GLN A 377 51.99 9.82 -5.62
N GLN A 378 51.70 10.05 -6.90
CA GLN A 378 52.48 10.91 -7.78
C GLN A 378 51.55 11.75 -8.66
N GLN A 379 51.84 13.05 -8.80
CA GLN A 379 51.13 13.91 -9.74
C GLN A 379 51.92 14.03 -11.04
N ILE A 380 51.38 13.52 -12.13
CA ILE A 380 52.02 13.43 -13.45
C ILE A 380 51.10 14.08 -14.47
N ASN A 381 51.59 15.10 -15.17
CA ASN A 381 50.82 15.90 -16.14
C ASN A 381 49.46 16.38 -15.59
N GLY A 382 49.44 16.84 -14.34
CA GLY A 382 48.25 17.32 -13.62
C GLY A 382 47.41 16.23 -12.96
N HIS A 383 47.45 14.99 -13.44
CA HIS A 383 46.67 13.87 -12.90
C HIS A 383 47.41 13.14 -11.77
N TRP A 384 46.66 12.66 -10.78
CA TRP A 384 47.21 11.82 -9.71
C TRP A 384 47.17 10.34 -10.08
N TYR A 385 48.28 9.65 -9.80
CA TYR A 385 48.48 8.21 -9.96
C TYR A 385 48.94 7.61 -8.63
N LEU A 386 48.67 6.32 -8.39
CA LEU A 386 49.22 5.58 -7.26
C LEU A 386 50.09 4.43 -7.77
N PHE A 387 51.34 4.40 -7.31
CA PHE A 387 52.27 3.29 -7.53
C PHE A 387 52.49 2.54 -6.21
N ASP A 388 52.55 1.22 -6.29
CA ASP A 388 52.84 0.35 -5.16
C ASP A 388 54.23 0.63 -4.55
N GLN A 389 54.30 0.73 -3.22
CA GLN A 389 55.50 1.20 -2.51
C GLN A 389 56.72 0.27 -2.60
N TRP A 390 56.55 -0.98 -3.02
CA TRP A 390 57.64 -1.96 -3.11
C TRP A 390 57.99 -2.30 -4.56
N SER A 391 56.96 -2.57 -5.37
CA SER A 391 57.12 -3.03 -6.75
C SER A 391 57.12 -1.92 -7.81
N GLY A 392 56.71 -0.70 -7.45
CA GLY A 392 56.48 0.40 -8.37
C GLY A 392 55.25 0.22 -9.28
N ALA A 393 54.47 -0.85 -9.10
CA ALA A 393 53.33 -1.18 -9.96
C ALA A 393 52.17 -0.18 -9.80
N MET A 394 51.67 0.36 -10.91
CA MET A 394 50.52 1.26 -10.94
C MET A 394 49.26 0.56 -10.43
N ARG A 395 48.57 1.17 -9.46
CA ARG A 395 47.35 0.66 -8.83
C ARG A 395 46.12 1.34 -9.42
N THR A 396 45.09 0.54 -9.70
CA THR A 396 43.79 0.97 -10.24
C THR A 396 42.65 0.53 -9.31
N GLY A 397 41.42 0.94 -9.61
CA GLY A 397 40.23 0.65 -8.82
C GLY A 397 40.14 1.48 -7.53
N PHE A 398 39.31 1.03 -6.59
CA PHE A 398 39.21 1.63 -5.25
C PHE A 398 40.49 1.36 -4.45
N GLN A 399 41.09 2.40 -3.89
CA GLN A 399 42.31 2.31 -3.09
C GLN A 399 42.14 3.16 -1.81
N TYR A 400 42.40 2.55 -0.65
CA TYR A 400 42.41 3.27 0.63
C TYR A 400 43.80 3.85 0.89
N ILE A 401 43.85 5.17 1.07
CA ILE A 401 45.08 5.95 1.26
C ILE A 401 45.24 6.19 2.77
N SER A 402 45.90 5.26 3.46
CA SER A 402 46.06 5.28 4.93
C SER A 402 46.61 6.60 5.46
N ALA A 403 47.64 7.15 4.81
CA ALA A 403 48.28 8.42 5.18
C ALA A 403 47.40 9.67 5.00
N GLN A 404 46.22 9.54 4.37
CA GLN A 404 45.26 10.62 4.13
C GLN A 404 43.83 10.22 4.57
N SER A 405 43.69 9.09 5.30
CA SER A 405 42.45 8.53 5.85
C SER A 405 41.24 8.50 4.89
N LYS A 406 41.46 8.30 3.59
CA LYS A 406 40.41 8.36 2.56
C LYS A 406 40.46 7.20 1.58
N THR A 407 39.30 6.78 1.09
CA THR A 407 39.18 5.96 -0.12
C THR A 407 39.14 6.87 -1.34
N VAL A 408 39.86 6.52 -2.40
CA VAL A 408 39.80 7.16 -3.72
C VAL A 408 39.60 6.09 -4.79
N TYR A 409 39.26 6.48 -6.02
CA TYR A 409 39.20 5.56 -7.16
C TYR A 409 40.15 6.01 -8.27
N TYR A 410 41.00 5.09 -8.73
CA TYR A 410 41.86 5.25 -9.90
C TYR A 410 41.26 4.49 -11.08
N ALA A 411 41.05 5.15 -12.22
CA ALA A 411 40.51 4.52 -13.42
C ALA A 411 41.50 3.50 -14.03
N SER A 412 41.06 2.76 -15.06
CA SER A 412 41.90 1.76 -15.77
C SER A 412 43.17 2.35 -16.38
N ASN A 413 43.17 3.64 -16.73
CA ASN A 413 44.35 4.38 -17.19
C ASN A 413 45.27 4.87 -16.05
N GLY A 414 44.98 4.51 -14.79
CA GLY A 414 45.74 4.89 -13.60
C GLY A 414 45.41 6.24 -12.99
N GLN A 415 44.50 7.03 -13.56
CA GLN A 415 44.20 8.40 -13.10
C GLN A 415 43.14 8.43 -11.99
N MET A 416 43.41 9.16 -10.91
CA MET A 416 42.44 9.41 -9.84
C MET A 416 41.21 10.16 -10.36
N GLN A 417 40.03 9.72 -9.94
CA GLN A 417 38.74 10.27 -10.38
C GLN A 417 38.13 11.24 -9.36
N TYR A 418 37.28 12.14 -9.85
CA TYR A 418 36.71 13.27 -9.12
C TYR A 418 35.23 13.46 -9.51
N GLY A 419 34.44 14.10 -8.64
CA GLY A 419 33.02 14.36 -8.91
C GLY A 419 32.15 13.09 -8.92
N GLN A 420 30.99 13.16 -9.55
CA GLN A 420 30.13 11.98 -9.72
C GLN A 420 30.70 11.05 -10.80
N GLN A 421 30.75 9.76 -10.51
CA GLN A 421 31.29 8.73 -11.42
C GLN A 421 30.39 7.49 -11.39
N GLN A 422 30.12 6.90 -12.55
CA GLN A 422 29.41 5.62 -12.64
C GLN A 422 30.42 4.47 -12.79
N ILE A 423 30.51 3.61 -11.80
CA ILE A 423 31.48 2.51 -11.71
C ILE A 423 30.70 1.21 -11.50
N ASN A 424 30.88 0.25 -12.42
CA ASN A 424 30.17 -1.03 -12.42
C ASN A 424 28.64 -0.89 -12.26
N GLY A 425 28.05 0.09 -12.96
CA GLY A 425 26.62 0.40 -12.93
C GLY A 425 26.17 1.30 -11.77
N HIS A 426 26.90 1.34 -10.66
CA HIS A 426 26.57 2.16 -9.49
C HIS A 426 27.16 3.57 -9.59
N TRP A 427 26.44 4.57 -9.10
CA TRP A 427 26.95 5.93 -8.96
C TRP A 427 27.70 6.11 -7.64
N TYR A 428 28.86 6.75 -7.72
CA TYR A 428 29.71 7.18 -6.61
C TYR A 428 29.91 8.71 -6.70
N LEU A 429 30.30 9.35 -5.60
CA LEU A 429 30.77 10.73 -5.57
C LEU A 429 32.16 10.76 -4.94
N PHE A 430 33.10 11.45 -5.60
CA PHE A 430 34.42 11.77 -5.08
C PHE A 430 34.53 13.29 -4.95
N ASP A 431 35.14 13.77 -3.87
CA ASP A 431 35.42 15.20 -3.70
C ASP A 431 36.22 15.75 -4.88
N LYS A 432 35.85 16.95 -5.34
CA LYS A 432 36.36 17.58 -6.57
C LYS A 432 37.85 17.99 -6.48
N TRP A 433 38.41 18.05 -5.28
CA TRP A 433 39.79 18.51 -5.05
C TRP A 433 40.73 17.39 -4.58
N SER A 434 40.27 16.59 -3.62
CA SER A 434 41.06 15.54 -2.97
C SER A 434 40.83 14.14 -3.53
N GLY A 435 39.78 13.92 -4.34
CA GLY A 435 39.35 12.60 -4.81
C GLY A 435 38.78 11.70 -3.73
N ALA A 436 38.52 12.22 -2.51
CA ALA A 436 37.97 11.43 -1.39
C ALA A 436 36.52 10.99 -1.67
N MET A 437 36.27 9.68 -1.63
CA MET A 437 34.92 9.10 -1.79
C MET A 437 33.98 9.62 -0.70
N GLN A 438 32.87 10.22 -1.12
CA GLN A 438 31.84 10.77 -0.25
C GLN A 438 30.77 9.73 0.10
N THR A 439 30.24 9.82 1.31
CA THR A 439 29.14 9.00 1.82
C THR A 439 28.13 9.89 2.57
N GLY A 440 27.00 9.32 3.00
CA GLY A 440 25.93 10.05 3.67
C GLY A 440 25.08 10.90 2.72
N PHE A 441 24.37 11.87 3.27
CA PHE A 441 23.61 12.85 2.50
C PHE A 441 24.54 13.83 1.80
N GLN A 442 24.36 14.02 0.50
CA GLN A 442 25.21 14.87 -0.33
C GLN A 442 24.33 15.76 -1.20
N ASN A 443 24.50 17.08 -1.07
CA ASN A 443 23.88 18.06 -1.97
C ASN A 443 24.77 18.24 -3.20
N ILE A 444 24.17 18.22 -4.39
CA ILE A 444 24.84 18.39 -5.68
C ILE A 444 24.23 19.65 -6.32
N PRO A 445 24.79 20.84 -6.08
CA PRO A 445 24.20 22.10 -6.52
C PRO A 445 24.06 22.18 -8.04
N GLU A 446 24.99 21.60 -8.79
CA GLU A 446 24.97 21.63 -10.27
C GLU A 446 23.84 20.79 -10.88
N GLN A 447 23.15 19.99 -10.07
CA GLN A 447 21.97 19.20 -10.45
C GLN A 447 20.74 19.52 -9.58
N ASN A 448 20.83 20.56 -8.74
CA ASN A 448 19.79 21.00 -7.79
C ASN A 448 19.14 19.84 -7.00
N LYS A 449 19.94 18.89 -6.50
CA LYS A 449 19.43 17.71 -5.79
C LYS A 449 20.28 17.32 -4.58
N THR A 450 19.61 16.90 -3.51
CA THR A 450 20.21 16.09 -2.45
C THR A 450 20.06 14.62 -2.82
N VAL A 451 21.11 13.82 -2.60
CA VAL A 451 21.08 12.35 -2.73
C VAL A 451 21.67 11.73 -1.46
N TYR A 452 21.61 10.40 -1.33
CA TYR A 452 22.30 9.67 -0.27
C TYR A 452 23.22 8.59 -0.85
N TYR A 453 24.47 8.59 -0.40
CA TYR A 453 25.46 7.57 -0.70
C TYR A 453 25.64 6.67 0.53
N ALA A 454 25.48 5.35 0.37
CA ALA A 454 25.67 4.41 1.47
C ALA A 454 27.14 4.33 1.91
N SER A 455 27.42 3.62 3.02
CA SER A 455 28.78 3.45 3.56
C SER A 455 29.77 2.78 2.60
N ASN A 456 29.26 2.01 1.62
CA ASN A 456 30.05 1.43 0.52
C ASN A 456 30.30 2.41 -0.66
N GLY A 457 29.87 3.67 -0.54
CA GLY A 457 30.01 4.71 -1.57
C GLY A 457 28.92 4.74 -2.65
N GLN A 458 27.92 3.84 -2.62
CA GLN A 458 26.92 3.74 -3.69
C GLN A 458 25.70 4.63 -3.45
N MET A 459 25.28 5.39 -4.47
CA MET A 459 24.06 6.18 -4.44
C MET A 459 22.82 5.29 -4.27
N GLN A 460 21.89 5.71 -3.41
CA GLN A 460 20.67 4.97 -3.09
C GLN A 460 19.44 5.54 -3.81
N TYR A 461 18.42 4.68 -3.97
CA TYR A 461 17.21 4.93 -4.75
C TYR A 461 15.98 4.35 -4.03
N GLY A 462 14.79 4.85 -4.34
CA GLY A 462 13.53 4.36 -3.74
C GLY A 462 13.40 4.71 -2.26
N GLN A 463 12.56 3.98 -1.53
CA GLN A 463 12.44 4.15 -0.08
C GLN A 463 13.64 3.53 0.64
N GLN A 464 14.21 4.27 1.59
CA GLN A 464 15.36 3.84 2.39
C GLN A 464 15.16 4.22 3.85
N GLN A 465 15.51 3.33 4.77
CA GLN A 465 15.52 3.64 6.20
C GLN A 465 16.96 3.96 6.64
N ILE A 466 17.20 5.21 7.05
CA ILE A 466 18.52 5.74 7.40
C ILE A 466 18.43 6.34 8.81
N ASN A 467 19.25 5.83 9.73
CA ASN A 467 19.26 6.21 11.14
C ASN A 467 17.84 6.18 11.78
N GLY A 468 17.06 5.14 11.48
CA GLY A 468 15.69 4.93 11.96
C GLY A 468 14.61 5.66 11.16
N HIS A 469 14.92 6.76 10.49
CA HIS A 469 13.95 7.54 9.70
C HIS A 469 13.83 7.01 8.27
N TRP A 470 12.63 7.08 7.70
CA TRP A 470 12.38 6.77 6.29
C TRP A 470 12.57 7.99 5.40
N TYR A 471 13.26 7.80 4.28
CA TYR A 471 13.45 8.77 3.20
C TYR A 471 12.96 8.14 1.89
N LEU A 472 12.66 8.96 0.89
CA LEU A 472 12.39 8.54 -0.49
C LEU A 472 13.37 9.24 -1.42
N PHE A 473 14.03 8.47 -2.27
CA PHE A 473 14.87 8.96 -3.37
C PHE A 473 14.22 8.56 -4.70
N ASP A 474 14.23 9.45 -5.69
CA ASP A 474 13.76 9.13 -7.03
C ASP A 474 14.53 7.93 -7.60
N LYS A 475 13.82 7.06 -8.32
CA LYS A 475 14.32 5.76 -8.80
C LYS A 475 15.33 5.87 -9.93
N TRP A 476 15.46 7.04 -10.56
CA TRP A 476 16.32 7.24 -11.73
C TRP A 476 17.48 8.19 -11.45
N SER A 477 17.20 9.33 -10.82
CA SER A 477 18.17 10.40 -10.53
C SER A 477 18.81 10.30 -9.15
N GLY A 478 18.25 9.49 -8.23
CA GLY A 478 18.63 9.43 -6.82
C GLY A 478 18.18 10.66 -6.00
N ALA A 479 17.44 11.61 -6.59
CA ALA A 479 17.07 12.86 -5.93
C ALA A 479 16.09 12.63 -4.76
N MET A 480 16.43 13.12 -3.58
CA MET A 480 15.61 13.03 -2.37
C MET A 480 14.28 13.77 -2.55
N GLN A 481 13.18 13.06 -2.34
CA GLN A 481 11.82 13.56 -2.47
C GLN A 481 11.32 14.15 -1.15
N THR A 482 10.53 15.22 -1.25
CA THR A 482 9.86 15.89 -0.13
C THR A 482 8.40 16.16 -0.48
N GLY A 483 7.62 16.67 0.47
CA GLY A 483 6.20 16.95 0.30
C GLY A 483 5.31 15.69 0.33
N PHE A 484 4.10 15.80 -0.19
CA PHE A 484 3.18 14.67 -0.36
C PHE A 484 3.66 13.75 -1.47
N GLN A 485 3.82 12.47 -1.15
CA GLN A 485 4.31 11.46 -2.08
C GLN A 485 3.34 10.27 -2.11
N ASN A 486 2.91 9.89 -3.30
CA ASN A 486 2.13 8.67 -3.51
C ASN A 486 3.09 7.51 -3.80
N ILE A 487 2.87 6.36 -3.15
CA ILE A 487 3.68 5.16 -3.31
C ILE A 487 2.78 4.07 -3.88
N PRO A 488 2.68 3.92 -5.22
CA PRO A 488 1.72 3.01 -5.85
C PRO A 488 1.88 1.56 -5.42
N GLU A 489 3.11 1.11 -5.19
CA GLU A 489 3.46 -0.26 -4.79
C GLU A 489 2.98 -0.61 -3.37
N GLN A 490 2.62 0.40 -2.58
CA GLN A 490 2.06 0.26 -1.23
C GLN A 490 0.66 0.87 -1.12
N ASN A 491 0.07 1.31 -2.25
CA ASN A 491 -1.25 1.95 -2.36
C ASN A 491 -1.50 3.07 -1.32
N LYS A 492 -0.47 3.84 -0.93
CA LYS A 492 -0.57 4.85 0.14
C LYS A 492 0.00 6.20 -0.25
N THR A 493 -0.62 7.27 0.26
CA THR A 493 -0.03 8.61 0.27
C THR A 493 0.69 8.82 1.61
N VAL A 494 1.91 9.35 1.57
CA VAL A 494 2.69 9.77 2.76
C VAL A 494 3.14 11.21 2.61
N TYR A 495 3.76 11.78 3.64
CA TYR A 495 4.41 13.09 3.57
C TYR A 495 5.84 13.01 4.07
N TYR A 496 6.77 13.57 3.30
CA TYR A 496 8.18 13.73 3.65
C TYR A 496 8.45 15.21 3.96
N ALA A 497 8.99 15.52 5.13
CA ALA A 497 9.32 16.89 5.52
C ALA A 497 10.48 17.46 4.67
N SER A 498 10.79 18.75 4.83
CA SER A 498 11.87 19.43 4.08
C SER A 498 13.27 18.85 4.32
N ASN A 499 13.48 18.17 5.46
CA ASN A 499 14.69 17.39 5.76
C ASN A 499 14.69 15.98 5.13
N GLY A 500 13.68 15.62 4.32
CA GLY A 500 13.52 14.32 3.67
C GLY A 500 12.91 13.22 4.53
N GLN A 501 12.55 13.48 5.79
CA GLN A 501 12.04 12.43 6.70
C GLN A 501 10.53 12.23 6.59
N MET A 502 10.09 10.99 6.47
CA MET A 502 8.68 10.62 6.47
C MET A 502 8.02 10.99 7.82
N GLN A 503 6.84 11.60 7.75
CA GLN A 503 6.12 12.09 8.92
C GLN A 503 5.00 11.13 9.36
N TYR A 504 4.68 11.20 10.65
CA TYR A 504 3.75 10.32 11.35
C TYR A 504 2.86 11.15 12.28
N GLY A 505 1.68 10.64 12.62
CA GLY A 505 0.74 11.27 13.55
C GLY A 505 0.19 12.60 13.04
N TRP A 506 -0.15 13.49 13.97
CA TRP A 506 -0.66 14.83 13.67
C TRP A 506 0.41 15.74 13.06
N GLN A 507 0.08 16.35 11.92
CA GLN A 507 0.97 17.25 11.19
C GLN A 507 0.18 18.47 10.69
N LYS A 508 0.68 19.68 10.90
CA LYS A 508 0.17 20.90 10.22
C LYS A 508 1.01 21.13 8.97
N ILE A 509 0.38 21.17 7.80
CA ILE A 509 1.07 21.31 6.51
C ILE A 509 0.38 22.47 5.77
N GLY A 510 1.05 23.62 5.74
CA GLY A 510 0.41 24.90 5.42
C GLY A 510 -0.56 25.31 6.55
N GLU A 511 -1.77 25.70 6.19
CA GLU A 511 -2.83 26.00 7.18
C GLU A 511 -3.65 24.78 7.61
N ASP A 512 -3.54 23.67 6.88
CA ASP A 512 -4.36 22.48 7.11
C ASP A 512 -3.69 21.47 8.05
N TYR A 513 -4.52 20.74 8.81
CA TYR A 513 -4.10 19.62 9.63
C TYR A 513 -4.34 18.29 8.91
N TYR A 514 -3.40 17.36 9.10
CA TYR A 514 -3.40 16.00 8.56
C TYR A 514 -3.05 15.02 9.68
N TYR A 515 -3.45 13.76 9.52
CA TYR A 515 -2.99 12.67 10.36
C TYR A 515 -2.41 11.56 9.50
N PHE A 516 -1.19 11.14 9.81
CA PHE A 516 -0.50 10.02 9.18
C PHE A 516 -0.46 8.84 10.16
N ASP A 517 -0.69 7.63 9.69
CA ASP A 517 -0.67 6.43 10.51
C ASP A 517 0.68 6.25 11.23
N LEU A 518 0.63 5.89 12.51
CA LEU A 518 1.82 5.85 13.38
C LEU A 518 2.80 4.71 13.06
N ALA A 519 2.37 3.68 12.32
CA ALA A 519 3.23 2.56 11.91
C ALA A 519 3.65 2.66 10.44
N SER A 520 2.70 2.94 9.54
CA SER A 520 2.91 2.91 8.09
C SER A 520 3.22 4.28 7.45
N GLY A 521 2.95 5.39 8.14
CA GLY A 521 3.03 6.75 7.60
C GLY A 521 1.92 7.11 6.62
N GLU A 522 0.88 6.28 6.45
CA GLU A 522 -0.22 6.53 5.51
C GLU A 522 -1.11 7.70 5.95
N MET A 523 -1.38 8.64 5.05
CA MET A 523 -2.30 9.75 5.27
C MET A 523 -3.75 9.28 5.42
N MET A 524 -4.35 9.51 6.58
CA MET A 524 -5.73 9.12 6.88
C MET A 524 -6.75 9.84 5.99
N ARG A 525 -7.83 9.11 5.66
CA ARG A 525 -8.97 9.56 4.86
C ARG A 525 -10.26 9.01 5.46
N GLY A 526 -11.36 9.76 5.33
CA GLY A 526 -12.68 9.46 5.90
C GLY A 526 -12.77 9.72 7.40
N GLN A 527 -13.87 9.26 8.02
CA GLN A 527 -14.00 9.29 9.48
C GLN A 527 -13.01 8.32 10.13
N LYS A 528 -12.34 8.78 11.19
CA LYS A 528 -11.44 7.96 12.03
C LYS A 528 -11.64 8.31 13.50
N LYS A 529 -11.68 7.29 14.36
CA LYS A 529 -11.64 7.47 15.82
C LYS A 529 -10.18 7.41 16.27
N LEU A 530 -9.68 8.51 16.84
CA LEU A 530 -8.32 8.62 17.35
C LEU A 530 -8.41 8.83 18.87
N GLY A 531 -7.98 7.82 19.63
CA GLY A 531 -8.31 7.71 21.05
C GLY A 531 -9.82 7.64 21.26
N ASN A 532 -10.36 8.50 22.13
CA ASN A 532 -11.80 8.58 22.38
C ASN A 532 -12.58 9.53 21.45
N VAL A 533 -11.90 10.28 20.57
CA VAL A 533 -12.52 11.32 19.75
C VAL A 533 -12.64 10.90 18.27
N TRP A 534 -13.74 11.26 17.64
CA TRP A 534 -13.94 11.09 16.19
C TRP A 534 -13.53 12.35 15.44
N TYR A 535 -12.78 12.14 14.35
CA TYR A 535 -12.33 13.15 13.38
C TYR A 535 -12.82 12.73 11.98
N ASN A 536 -12.81 13.66 11.02
CA ASN A 536 -12.95 13.34 9.59
C ASN A 536 -11.80 13.96 8.78
N PHE A 537 -11.19 13.16 7.91
CA PHE A 537 -10.20 13.60 6.96
C PHE A 537 -10.80 13.54 5.55
N ASN A 538 -10.75 14.63 4.80
CA ASN A 538 -11.40 14.75 3.50
C ASN A 538 -10.93 13.64 2.55
N LEU A 539 -11.88 12.85 2.00
CA LEU A 539 -11.55 11.65 1.20
C LEU A 539 -10.59 11.93 0.03
N LYS A 540 -10.69 13.11 -0.60
CA LYS A 540 -9.84 13.50 -1.74
C LYS A 540 -8.50 14.10 -1.31
N THR A 541 -8.50 15.00 -0.31
CA THR A 541 -7.32 15.81 0.04
C THR A 541 -6.57 15.37 1.30
N GLY A 542 -7.17 14.57 2.19
CA GLY A 542 -6.60 14.20 3.49
C GLY A 542 -6.73 15.26 4.59
N LYS A 543 -7.18 16.47 4.26
CA LYS A 543 -7.34 17.59 5.19
C LYS A 543 -8.37 17.27 6.29
N MET A 544 -8.02 17.53 7.55
CA MET A 544 -8.93 17.45 8.68
C MET A 544 -10.12 18.41 8.48
N SER A 545 -11.33 17.94 8.76
CA SER A 545 -12.57 18.71 8.63
C SER A 545 -12.91 19.45 9.93
N THR A 546 -13.39 20.68 9.82
CA THR A 546 -13.95 21.48 10.91
C THR A 546 -15.28 22.08 10.46
N GLY A 547 -16.15 22.47 11.41
CA GLY A 547 -17.48 23.00 11.13
C GLY A 547 -18.48 21.93 10.65
N PHE A 548 -19.54 22.36 9.97
CA PHE A 548 -20.55 21.47 9.40
C PHE A 548 -19.97 20.66 8.24
N THR A 549 -20.06 19.34 8.32
CA THR A 549 -19.50 18.41 7.32
C THR A 549 -20.57 17.41 6.90
N TYR A 550 -20.86 17.33 5.60
CA TYR A 550 -21.68 16.26 5.03
C TYR A 550 -20.82 15.04 4.73
N LEU A 551 -21.27 13.87 5.19
CA LEU A 551 -20.59 12.59 5.06
C LEU A 551 -21.34 11.74 4.03
N GLU A 552 -20.91 11.81 2.77
CA GLU A 552 -21.54 11.11 1.62
C GLU A 552 -21.72 9.60 1.84
N ASP A 553 -20.75 8.96 2.51
CA ASP A 553 -20.74 7.54 2.85
C ASP A 553 -21.86 7.15 3.84
N GLN A 554 -22.26 8.09 4.71
CA GLN A 554 -23.26 7.90 5.76
C GLN A 554 -24.52 8.76 5.54
N LYS A 555 -24.57 9.52 4.45
CA LYS A 555 -25.64 10.45 4.02
C LYS A 555 -26.11 11.47 5.07
N LYS A 556 -25.26 11.79 6.05
CA LYS A 556 -25.60 12.64 7.21
C LYS A 556 -24.73 13.89 7.30
N THR A 557 -25.27 14.96 7.87
CA THR A 557 -24.48 16.12 8.32
C THR A 557 -24.05 15.91 9.77
N VAL A 558 -22.78 16.17 10.08
CA VAL A 558 -22.23 16.23 11.44
C VAL A 558 -21.56 17.59 11.65
N TYR A 559 -21.14 17.90 12.88
CA TYR A 559 -20.34 19.10 13.17
C TYR A 559 -19.04 18.73 13.90
N TYR A 560 -17.94 19.30 13.43
CA TYR A 560 -16.60 19.20 14.02
C TYR A 560 -16.22 20.54 14.65
N ASP A 561 -15.65 20.53 15.86
CA ASP A 561 -15.14 21.76 16.48
C ASP A 561 -13.88 22.31 15.78
N LYS A 562 -13.34 23.42 16.28
CA LYS A 562 -12.12 24.06 15.73
C LYS A 562 -10.86 23.17 15.81
N ASN A 563 -10.88 22.10 16.61
CA ASN A 563 -9.80 21.13 16.77
C ASN A 563 -10.07 19.85 15.96
N GLY A 564 -11.20 19.77 15.23
CA GLY A 564 -11.60 18.59 14.48
C GLY A 564 -12.35 17.52 15.29
N HIS A 565 -12.81 17.82 16.51
CA HIS A 565 -13.55 16.88 17.35
C HIS A 565 -15.05 16.84 16.96
N MET A 566 -15.60 15.66 16.64
CA MET A 566 -17.05 15.53 16.37
C MET A 566 -17.87 15.87 17.62
N GLN A 567 -18.93 16.66 17.45
CA GLN A 567 -19.82 17.10 18.53
C GLN A 567 -21.12 16.29 18.61
N TYR A 568 -21.73 16.29 19.80
CA TYR A 568 -22.91 15.49 20.15
C TYR A 568 -23.86 16.29 21.04
N GLY A 569 -25.14 15.90 21.10
CA GLY A 569 -26.15 16.57 21.93
C GLY A 569 -26.51 17.97 21.41
N GLN A 570 -27.12 18.79 22.27
CA GLN A 570 -27.39 20.19 21.92
C GLN A 570 -26.09 21.00 21.94
N GLN A 571 -25.89 21.81 20.90
CA GLN A 571 -24.71 22.64 20.72
C GLN A 571 -25.10 24.04 20.25
N GLN A 572 -24.46 25.07 20.81
CA GLN A 572 -24.66 26.45 20.38
C GLN A 572 -23.52 26.87 19.44
N ILE A 573 -23.82 27.05 18.17
CA ILE A 573 -22.87 27.36 17.10
C ILE A 573 -23.24 28.70 16.49
N GLN A 574 -22.34 29.69 16.57
CA GLN A 574 -22.58 31.08 16.15
C GLN A 574 -23.88 31.66 16.75
N GLY A 575 -24.08 31.44 18.05
CA GLY A 575 -25.26 31.88 18.81
C GLY A 575 -26.54 31.04 18.60
N LYS A 576 -26.60 30.21 17.55
CA LYS A 576 -27.79 29.40 17.22
C LYS A 576 -27.69 27.98 17.80
N TRP A 577 -28.81 27.42 18.23
CA TRP A 577 -28.87 26.05 18.73
C TRP A 577 -29.11 25.02 17.63
N TYR A 578 -28.35 23.93 17.70
CA TYR A 578 -28.44 22.73 16.88
C TYR A 578 -28.49 21.49 17.80
N LEU A 579 -29.04 20.38 17.32
CA LEU A 579 -29.00 19.08 18.01
C LEU A 579 -28.26 18.06 17.16
N PHE A 580 -27.29 17.38 17.76
CA PHE A 580 -26.57 16.26 17.17
C PHE A 580 -26.87 14.97 17.93
N ASP A 581 -27.03 13.88 17.18
CA ASP A 581 -27.30 12.54 17.71
C ASP A 581 -26.21 12.09 18.68
N LYS A 582 -26.61 11.62 19.87
CA LYS A 582 -25.68 11.30 20.96
C LYS A 582 -24.76 10.09 20.69
N ALA A 583 -25.07 9.24 19.71
CA ALA A 583 -24.25 8.10 19.35
C ALA A 583 -23.50 8.29 18.01
N SER A 584 -24.13 8.93 17.04
CA SER A 584 -23.66 8.99 15.65
C SER A 584 -23.22 10.37 15.15
N GLY A 585 -23.45 11.44 15.94
CA GLY A 585 -23.11 12.83 15.59
C GLY A 585 -24.01 13.46 14.51
N GLU A 586 -25.06 12.78 14.05
CA GLU A 586 -26.00 13.28 13.03
C GLU A 586 -26.77 14.52 13.49
N MET A 587 -26.76 15.59 12.70
CA MET A 587 -27.58 16.78 12.91
C MET A 587 -29.07 16.45 12.75
N LYS A 588 -29.83 16.54 13.84
CA LYS A 588 -31.29 16.32 13.85
C LYS A 588 -32.04 17.54 13.34
N THR A 589 -33.21 17.28 12.73
CA THR A 589 -34.16 18.29 12.25
C THR A 589 -35.59 17.88 12.65
N GLY A 590 -36.58 18.72 12.38
CA GLY A 590 -37.98 18.49 12.74
C GLY A 590 -38.29 18.72 14.22
N PHE A 591 -39.42 18.19 14.67
CA PHE A 591 -39.79 18.19 16.10
C PHE A 591 -38.90 17.22 16.88
N GLN A 592 -38.33 17.69 17.98
CA GLN A 592 -37.42 16.92 18.82
C GLN A 592 -37.80 17.10 20.29
N TYR A 593 -38.00 16.00 21.01
CA TYR A 593 -38.11 16.02 22.46
C TYR A 593 -36.71 16.01 23.08
N ILE A 594 -36.47 16.87 24.07
CA ILE A 594 -35.20 16.98 24.79
C ILE A 594 -35.44 16.47 26.22
N PRO A 595 -35.15 15.19 26.53
CA PRO A 595 -35.50 14.59 27.82
C PRO A 595 -34.88 15.32 29.01
N GLU A 596 -33.65 15.81 28.86
CA GLU A 596 -32.90 16.52 29.93
C GLU A 596 -33.47 17.90 30.26
N GLN A 597 -34.42 18.40 29.45
CA GLN A 597 -35.11 19.68 29.64
C GLN A 597 -36.64 19.51 29.62
N SER A 598 -37.14 18.25 29.60
CA SER A 598 -38.56 17.86 29.57
C SER A 598 -39.44 18.57 28.52
N LYS A 599 -38.85 19.09 27.44
CA LYS A 599 -39.54 19.98 26.48
C LYS A 599 -39.48 19.47 25.03
N THR A 600 -40.49 19.80 24.24
CA THR A 600 -40.46 19.64 22.78
C THR A 600 -39.94 20.92 22.14
N VAL A 601 -39.02 20.83 21.19
CA VAL A 601 -38.55 21.96 20.36
C VAL A 601 -38.68 21.59 18.87
N TYR A 602 -38.43 22.54 17.96
CA TYR A 602 -38.35 22.28 16.53
C TYR A 602 -37.05 22.85 15.93
N TYR A 603 -36.34 22.01 15.18
CA TYR A 603 -35.16 22.41 14.39
C TYR A 603 -35.54 22.43 12.91
N ALA A 604 -35.31 23.55 12.22
CA ALA A 604 -35.59 23.67 10.79
C ALA A 604 -34.66 22.78 9.95
N ASN A 605 -34.92 22.66 8.63
CA ASN A 605 -34.12 21.82 7.71
C ASN A 605 -32.62 22.19 7.66
N ASN A 606 -32.25 23.41 8.06
CA ASN A 606 -30.87 23.87 8.20
C ASN A 606 -30.25 23.57 9.59
N GLY A 607 -30.93 22.77 10.41
CA GLY A 607 -30.51 22.37 11.76
C GLY A 607 -30.77 23.39 12.87
N GLN A 608 -31.30 24.59 12.57
CA GLN A 608 -31.42 25.68 13.55
C GLN A 608 -32.72 25.58 14.35
N MET A 609 -32.62 25.64 15.68
CA MET A 609 -33.79 25.68 16.57
C MET A 609 -34.64 26.93 16.32
N GLN A 610 -35.97 26.76 16.30
CA GLN A 610 -36.93 27.82 16.00
C GLN A 610 -37.65 28.35 17.25
N TYR A 611 -38.15 29.58 17.13
CA TYR A 611 -38.76 30.36 18.21
C TYR A 611 -39.99 31.12 17.68
N GLY A 612 -40.91 31.49 18.56
CA GLY A 612 -42.11 32.26 18.22
C GLY A 612 -43.09 31.52 17.31
N TRP A 613 -43.85 32.26 16.51
CA TRP A 613 -44.76 31.69 15.52
C TRP A 613 -44.02 31.03 14.35
N GLN A 614 -44.38 29.79 14.04
CA GLN A 614 -43.79 29.00 12.96
C GLN A 614 -44.90 28.31 12.15
N LEU A 615 -44.78 28.37 10.81
CA LEU A 615 -45.68 27.68 9.88
C LEU A 615 -45.00 26.40 9.38
N ILE A 616 -45.39 25.25 9.93
CA ILE A 616 -44.77 23.95 9.64
C ILE A 616 -45.83 23.05 9.02
N ASN A 617 -45.59 22.55 7.80
CA ASN A 617 -46.51 21.69 7.05
C ASN A 617 -47.95 22.23 6.98
N GLY A 618 -48.11 23.54 6.75
CA GLY A 618 -49.40 24.22 6.65
C GLY A 618 -50.11 24.50 7.99
N LYS A 619 -49.51 24.10 9.13
CA LYS A 619 -50.05 24.31 10.48
C LYS A 619 -49.21 25.34 11.24
N TYR A 620 -49.87 26.19 12.01
CA TYR A 620 -49.20 27.16 12.88
C TYR A 620 -48.90 26.56 14.25
N TYR A 621 -47.69 26.80 14.73
CA TYR A 621 -47.18 26.40 16.04
C TYR A 621 -46.57 27.63 16.72
N TYR A 622 -46.57 27.68 18.06
CA TYR A 622 -45.87 28.70 18.83
C TYR A 622 -44.80 28.06 19.72
N PHE A 623 -43.55 28.45 19.53
CA PHE A 623 -42.43 28.08 20.37
C PHE A 623 -42.09 29.25 21.30
N ASP A 624 -41.80 28.97 22.57
CA ASP A 624 -41.46 30.02 23.52
C ASP A 624 -40.19 30.79 23.07
N THR A 625 -40.24 32.12 23.17
CA THR A 625 -39.22 33.02 22.61
C THR A 625 -37.91 33.04 23.41
N ALA A 626 -37.88 32.49 24.63
CA ALA A 626 -36.66 32.30 25.40
C ALA A 626 -36.19 30.84 25.40
N SER A 627 -37.10 29.88 25.61
CA SER A 627 -36.71 28.47 25.79
C SER A 627 -36.73 27.63 24.50
N GLY A 628 -37.43 28.08 23.44
CA GLY A 628 -37.69 27.30 22.23
C GLY A 628 -38.75 26.18 22.40
N GLU A 629 -39.46 26.15 23.53
CA GLU A 629 -40.43 25.11 23.87
C GLU A 629 -41.76 25.24 23.11
N LEU A 630 -42.26 24.15 22.55
CA LEU A 630 -43.57 24.07 21.92
C LEU A 630 -44.70 24.28 22.94
N TYR A 631 -45.41 25.39 22.81
CA TYR A 631 -46.54 25.71 23.68
C TYR A 631 -47.80 24.89 23.33
N ARG A 632 -48.64 24.62 24.35
CA ARG A 632 -49.92 23.91 24.26
C ARG A 632 -50.93 24.58 25.19
N GLY A 633 -52.21 24.56 24.86
CA GLY A 633 -53.28 25.26 25.58
C GLY A 633 -53.43 26.73 25.18
N ILE A 634 -54.00 27.55 26.07
CA ILE A 634 -54.33 28.96 25.79
C ILE A 634 -53.15 29.89 26.13
N LYS A 635 -52.55 30.54 25.13
CA LYS A 635 -51.49 31.57 25.29
C LYS A 635 -52.05 32.97 25.03
N LYS A 636 -51.66 33.96 25.82
CA LYS A 636 -51.79 35.39 25.48
C LYS A 636 -50.55 35.85 24.71
N ILE A 637 -50.73 36.35 23.48
CA ILE A 637 -49.68 36.83 22.57
C ILE A 637 -50.17 38.15 21.95
N ASN A 638 -49.38 39.22 22.04
CA ASN A 638 -49.72 40.56 21.51
C ASN A 638 -51.17 40.99 21.83
N ASN A 639 -51.51 40.90 23.12
CA ASN A 639 -52.83 41.14 23.73
C ASN A 639 -54.00 40.22 23.30
N LYS A 640 -53.87 39.41 22.23
CA LYS A 640 -54.85 38.39 21.83
C LYS A 640 -54.62 37.06 22.57
N LEU A 641 -55.68 36.26 22.74
CA LEU A 641 -55.59 34.88 23.22
C LEU A 641 -55.64 33.92 22.03
N TYR A 642 -54.80 32.90 22.02
CA TYR A 642 -54.78 31.82 21.01
C TYR A 642 -54.84 30.48 21.73
N TYR A 643 -55.44 29.46 21.12
CA TYR A 643 -55.42 28.09 21.63
C TYR A 643 -54.65 27.16 20.69
N LEU A 644 -53.68 26.45 21.26
CA LEU A 644 -52.90 25.40 20.62
C LEU A 644 -53.33 24.06 21.22
N ASP A 645 -53.54 23.03 20.41
CA ASP A 645 -53.91 21.70 20.93
C ASP A 645 -52.73 20.94 21.56
N ASP A 646 -52.97 19.69 21.95
CA ASP A 646 -51.96 18.83 22.58
C ASP A 646 -50.80 18.45 21.64
N ASN A 647 -50.97 18.66 20.33
CA ASN A 647 -49.92 18.57 19.32
C ASN A 647 -49.19 19.91 19.10
N GLY A 648 -49.61 20.97 19.81
CA GLY A 648 -49.12 22.34 19.68
C GLY A 648 -49.69 23.10 18.48
N VAL A 649 -50.72 22.57 17.80
CA VAL A 649 -51.29 23.18 16.59
C VAL A 649 -52.29 24.25 16.97
N MET A 650 -52.06 25.49 16.51
CA MET A 650 -53.01 26.59 16.67
C MET A 650 -54.31 26.29 15.92
N LYS A 651 -55.42 26.33 16.64
CA LYS A 651 -56.77 26.18 16.09
C LYS A 651 -57.24 27.46 15.41
N LYS A 652 -58.06 27.33 14.37
CA LYS A 652 -58.68 28.48 13.68
C LYS A 652 -59.95 28.08 12.91
N ASN A 653 -60.88 29.02 12.82
CA ASN A 653 -62.22 28.84 12.26
C ASN A 653 -63.03 27.70 12.91
N GLU A 654 -62.76 27.35 14.18
CA GLU A 654 -63.33 26.17 14.83
C GLU A 654 -63.67 26.39 16.32
N LEU A 655 -64.64 25.60 16.80
CA LEU A 655 -64.97 25.53 18.22
C LEU A 655 -64.01 24.60 18.96
N ILE A 656 -63.57 25.06 20.12
CA ILE A 656 -62.66 24.41 21.05
C ILE A 656 -63.45 24.08 22.31
N TYR A 657 -63.40 22.83 22.73
CA TYR A 657 -63.96 22.38 24.00
C TYR A 657 -62.93 22.53 25.12
N ASP A 658 -63.27 23.29 26.16
CA ASP A 658 -62.52 23.35 27.41
C ASP A 658 -63.13 22.37 28.41
N ALA A 659 -62.58 21.16 28.44
CA ALA A 659 -63.04 20.08 29.31
C ALA A 659 -62.95 20.39 30.82
N LYS A 660 -62.19 21.42 31.24
CA LYS A 660 -62.09 21.81 32.66
C LYS A 660 -63.28 22.65 33.11
N THR A 661 -63.86 23.44 32.20
CA THR A 661 -65.06 24.23 32.45
C THR A 661 -66.33 23.60 31.87
N ALA A 662 -66.16 22.56 31.04
CA ALA A 662 -67.17 21.96 30.17
C ALA A 662 -67.81 22.97 29.19
N THR A 663 -67.04 23.95 28.70
CA THR A 663 -67.55 25.03 27.82
C THR A 663 -66.94 25.01 26.42
N LEU A 664 -67.59 25.70 25.47
CA LEU A 664 -67.08 25.93 24.12
C LEU A 664 -66.56 27.36 23.95
N LYS A 665 -65.45 27.52 23.24
CA LYS A 665 -64.86 28.79 22.81
C LYS A 665 -64.56 28.74 21.31
N TYR A 666 -64.54 29.86 20.60
CA TYR A 666 -64.27 29.87 19.16
C TYR A 666 -62.94 30.55 18.82
N ALA A 667 -62.09 29.86 18.07
CA ALA A 667 -60.92 30.46 17.44
C ALA A 667 -61.30 31.01 16.06
N SER A 668 -61.07 32.30 15.84
CA SER A 668 -61.39 32.99 14.59
C SER A 668 -60.40 32.64 13.45
N ASN A 669 -60.54 33.28 12.29
CA ASN A 669 -59.68 33.01 11.12
C ASN A 669 -58.19 33.34 11.34
N ASP A 670 -57.88 34.30 12.22
CA ASP A 670 -56.50 34.60 12.61
C ASP A 670 -55.99 33.73 13.77
N GLY A 671 -56.81 32.78 14.25
CA GLY A 671 -56.52 31.89 15.38
C GLY A 671 -56.82 32.47 16.77
N SER A 672 -57.18 33.76 16.86
CA SER A 672 -57.50 34.37 18.14
C SER A 672 -58.90 34.01 18.65
N LEU A 673 -59.01 33.81 19.96
CA LEU A 673 -60.25 33.43 20.63
C LEU A 673 -61.20 34.63 20.73
N LEU A 674 -62.44 34.44 20.29
CA LEU A 674 -63.49 35.45 20.39
C LEU A 674 -64.01 35.57 21.83
N ALA A 675 -64.26 36.81 22.27
CA ALA A 675 -64.81 37.12 23.58
C ALA A 675 -65.57 38.46 23.59
N ASN A 676 -66.41 38.63 24.60
CA ASN A 676 -67.08 39.88 24.99
C ASN A 676 -67.85 40.61 23.86
N ASN A 677 -68.44 39.87 22.92
CA ASN A 677 -69.27 40.44 21.85
C ASN A 677 -70.14 39.36 21.17
N ASN A 678 -71.06 39.80 20.32
CA ASN A 678 -71.71 38.96 19.31
C ASN A 678 -70.92 39.01 18.00
N TYR A 679 -70.59 37.85 17.43
CA TYR A 679 -69.79 37.74 16.21
C TYR A 679 -70.49 36.87 15.16
N LYS A 680 -70.41 37.28 13.90
CA LYS A 680 -70.87 36.45 12.78
C LYS A 680 -69.84 35.36 12.48
N VAL A 681 -70.27 34.10 12.45
CA VAL A 681 -69.46 32.94 12.07
C VAL A 681 -70.21 32.12 11.03
N GLY A 682 -69.67 32.04 9.81
CA GLY A 682 -70.40 31.50 8.66
C GLY A 682 -71.62 32.37 8.35
N SER A 683 -72.80 31.75 8.31
CA SER A 683 -74.09 32.43 8.10
C SER A 683 -74.68 33.06 9.37
N GLU A 684 -74.35 32.54 10.56
CA GLU A 684 -75.06 32.81 11.82
C GLU A 684 -74.28 33.75 12.75
N TYR A 685 -74.96 34.22 13.81
CA TYR A 685 -74.41 35.10 14.85
C TYR A 685 -74.37 34.37 16.19
N TYR A 686 -73.23 34.43 16.87
CA TYR A 686 -73.01 33.77 18.15
C TYR A 686 -72.42 34.73 19.18
N THR A 687 -73.00 34.75 20.38
CA THR A 687 -72.57 35.60 21.49
C THR A 687 -71.55 34.89 22.37
N PHE A 688 -70.41 35.55 22.62
CA PHE A 688 -69.36 35.05 23.51
C PHE A 688 -69.20 35.99 24.70
N ASN A 689 -69.20 35.44 25.91
CA ASN A 689 -69.06 36.22 27.14
C ASN A 689 -67.62 36.75 27.34
N SER A 690 -67.38 37.48 28.43
CA SER A 690 -66.07 38.06 28.78
C SER A 690 -64.94 37.05 28.97
N LEU A 691 -65.25 35.75 29.16
CA LEU A 691 -64.29 34.64 29.28
C LEU A 691 -64.09 33.87 27.96
N GLY A 692 -64.71 34.35 26.87
CA GLY A 692 -64.70 33.72 25.55
C GLY A 692 -65.58 32.49 25.42
N VAL A 693 -66.54 32.28 26.34
CA VAL A 693 -67.46 31.15 26.31
C VAL A 693 -68.68 31.48 25.45
N LEU A 694 -68.99 30.59 24.52
CA LEU A 694 -70.19 30.60 23.69
C LEU A 694 -71.46 30.48 24.56
N GLN A 695 -72.44 31.36 24.33
CA GLN A 695 -73.72 31.31 25.03
C GLN A 695 -74.76 30.53 24.20
N HIS A 696 -75.47 29.60 24.84
CA HIS A 696 -76.56 28.84 24.21
C HIS A 696 -77.53 28.27 25.28
N SER A 697 -78.79 28.07 24.91
CA SER A 697 -79.79 27.40 25.75
C SER A 697 -79.57 25.88 25.82
N LYS A 698 -80.11 25.24 26.86
CA LYS A 698 -80.12 23.77 27.00
C LYS A 698 -80.80 23.09 25.80
N GLY A 699 -80.18 22.03 25.26
CA GLY A 699 -80.68 21.26 24.12
C GLY A 699 -79.56 20.83 23.15
N GLU A 700 -79.90 20.03 22.15
CA GLU A 700 -78.99 19.78 21.03
C GLU A 700 -78.89 21.02 20.13
N ALA A 701 -77.68 21.34 19.68
CA ALA A 701 -77.40 22.48 18.81
C ALA A 701 -76.40 22.09 17.71
N LYS A 702 -76.73 22.40 16.45
CA LYS A 702 -75.81 22.27 15.31
C LYS A 702 -75.10 23.60 15.09
N ILE A 703 -73.81 23.67 15.40
CA ILE A 703 -73.00 24.89 15.31
C ILE A 703 -71.80 24.58 14.41
N ILE A 704 -71.66 25.33 13.30
CA ILE A 704 -70.54 25.19 12.34
C ILE A 704 -70.41 23.72 11.88
N ASP A 705 -71.53 23.21 11.35
CA ASP A 705 -71.77 21.83 10.91
C ASP A 705 -71.57 20.70 11.92
N LYS A 706 -71.30 21.02 13.20
CA LYS A 706 -71.06 20.05 14.27
C LYS A 706 -72.18 20.09 15.32
N TRP A 707 -72.61 18.92 15.77
CA TRP A 707 -73.63 18.80 16.81
C TRP A 707 -72.99 18.76 18.21
N TYR A 708 -73.59 19.52 19.14
CA TYR A 708 -73.22 19.62 20.55
C TYR A 708 -74.49 19.54 21.41
N LEU A 709 -74.42 18.91 22.59
CA LEU A 709 -75.54 18.89 23.55
C LEU A 709 -75.26 19.88 24.70
N PHE A 710 -76.02 20.96 24.78
CA PHE A 710 -75.93 21.92 25.88
C PHE A 710 -76.76 21.48 27.10
N GLY A 711 -76.14 21.55 28.26
CA GLY A 711 -76.77 21.42 29.58
C GLY A 711 -77.18 22.79 30.12
N ASN A 712 -76.94 23.00 31.43
CA ASN A 712 -77.16 24.29 32.08
C ASN A 712 -75.90 25.19 31.97
N ASP A 713 -76.05 26.48 32.28
CA ASP A 713 -74.94 27.45 32.44
C ASP A 713 -74.01 27.62 31.22
N ASN A 714 -74.49 27.33 29.99
CA ASN A 714 -73.70 27.28 28.75
C ASN A 714 -72.64 26.17 28.71
N LYS A 715 -72.74 25.15 29.59
CA LYS A 715 -71.90 23.95 29.55
C LYS A 715 -72.44 22.96 28.52
N VAL A 716 -71.56 22.18 27.92
CA VAL A 716 -71.91 21.05 27.03
C VAL A 716 -71.69 19.71 27.74
N LEU A 717 -72.47 18.72 27.35
CA LEU A 717 -72.46 17.35 27.86
C LEU A 717 -71.68 16.43 26.90
N VAL A 718 -71.00 15.45 27.47
CA VAL A 718 -70.16 14.48 26.75
C VAL A 718 -70.43 13.04 27.20
N GLY A 719 -69.85 12.06 26.52
CA GLY A 719 -70.07 10.64 26.75
C GLY A 719 -71.37 10.14 26.11
N PHE A 720 -71.84 8.97 26.57
CA PHE A 720 -73.15 8.44 26.18
C PHE A 720 -74.27 9.29 26.78
N GLN A 721 -75.20 9.73 25.94
CA GLN A 721 -76.32 10.58 26.32
C GLN A 721 -77.61 10.00 25.76
N LYS A 722 -78.66 9.93 26.59
CA LYS A 722 -80.01 9.57 26.14
C LYS A 722 -80.83 10.85 25.95
N LEU A 723 -81.27 11.08 24.73
CA LEU A 723 -81.97 12.27 24.29
C LEU A 723 -83.48 12.16 24.55
N ILE A 724 -84.17 13.29 24.49
CA ILE A 724 -85.61 13.39 24.81
C ILE A 724 -86.50 12.68 23.79
N ASP A 725 -86.03 12.47 22.56
CA ASP A 725 -86.67 11.65 21.53
C ASP A 725 -86.41 10.14 21.68
N GLY A 726 -85.65 9.74 22.70
CA GLY A 726 -85.32 8.36 23.01
C GLY A 726 -84.01 7.85 22.40
N ARG A 727 -83.36 8.58 21.48
CA ARG A 727 -82.04 8.19 20.93
C ARG A 727 -81.00 8.07 22.04
N THR A 728 -80.22 6.99 22.02
CA THR A 728 -78.91 6.95 22.70
C THR A 728 -77.86 7.40 21.68
N VAL A 729 -77.10 8.44 22.01
CA VAL A 729 -76.01 8.96 21.16
C VAL A 729 -74.71 9.05 21.97
N TYR A 730 -73.58 9.30 21.31
CA TYR A 730 -72.31 9.55 21.98
C TYR A 730 -71.71 10.89 21.54
N TYR A 731 -71.40 11.74 22.51
CA TYR A 731 -70.68 12.99 22.35
C TYR A 731 -69.24 12.79 22.80
N ASP A 732 -68.26 13.08 21.94
CA ASP A 732 -66.85 12.80 22.25
C ASP A 732 -66.35 13.59 23.48
N ILE A 733 -65.61 12.91 24.35
CA ILE A 733 -65.13 13.45 25.63
C ILE A 733 -64.01 14.49 25.48
N SER A 734 -63.33 14.54 24.33
CA SER A 734 -62.22 15.48 24.08
C SER A 734 -62.64 16.73 23.30
N THR A 735 -63.74 16.67 22.56
CA THR A 735 -64.18 17.73 21.63
C THR A 735 -65.64 18.15 21.77
N ALA A 736 -66.42 17.44 22.59
CA ALA A 736 -67.87 17.58 22.79
C ALA A 736 -68.74 17.43 21.53
N GLN A 737 -68.22 16.82 20.46
CA GLN A 737 -68.93 16.66 19.17
C GLN A 737 -69.64 15.31 19.11
N MET A 738 -70.89 15.27 18.62
CA MET A 738 -71.62 14.01 18.39
C MET A 738 -70.85 13.13 17.39
N GLN A 739 -70.78 11.83 17.68
CA GLN A 739 -70.07 10.85 16.85
C GLN A 739 -71.02 10.00 16.01
N TYR A 740 -70.49 9.48 14.90
CA TYR A 740 -71.22 8.78 13.84
C TYR A 740 -70.41 7.58 13.34
N GLY A 741 -71.07 6.59 12.73
CA GLY A 741 -70.40 5.42 12.17
C GLY A 741 -69.82 4.51 13.25
N GLN A 742 -68.83 3.69 12.89
CA GLN A 742 -68.14 2.82 13.85
C GLN A 742 -67.18 3.64 14.71
N GLN A 743 -67.24 3.45 16.03
CA GLN A 743 -66.44 4.18 17.01
C GLN A 743 -65.90 3.23 18.08
N GLN A 744 -64.63 3.38 18.46
CA GLN A 744 -64.03 2.59 19.55
C GLN A 744 -64.00 3.42 20.83
N ILE A 745 -64.79 3.03 21.83
CA ILE A 745 -64.99 3.76 23.08
C ILE A 745 -64.67 2.81 24.24
N ASN A 746 -63.72 3.20 25.09
CA ASN A 746 -63.23 2.38 26.22
C ASN A 746 -62.86 0.93 25.81
N GLY A 747 -62.21 0.78 24.66
CA GLY A 747 -61.78 -0.51 24.10
C GLY A 747 -62.86 -1.26 23.28
N HIS A 748 -64.14 -1.01 23.51
CA HIS A 748 -65.25 -1.65 22.80
C HIS A 748 -65.63 -0.88 21.53
N TRP A 749 -66.00 -1.60 20.47
CA TRP A 749 -66.58 -1.01 19.27
C TRP A 749 -68.10 -0.83 19.40
N TYR A 750 -68.58 0.33 18.99
CA TYR A 750 -69.99 0.70 18.86
C TYR A 750 -70.26 1.13 17.41
N LEU A 751 -71.53 1.16 17.01
CA LEU A 751 -71.98 1.76 15.76
C LEU A 751 -73.04 2.81 16.06
N PHE A 752 -72.89 4.00 15.49
CA PHE A 752 -73.88 5.08 15.52
C PHE A 752 -74.36 5.34 14.09
N ASP A 753 -75.66 5.58 13.91
CA ASP A 753 -76.21 5.96 12.61
C ASP A 753 -75.53 7.22 12.06
N LYS A 754 -75.32 7.24 10.74
CA LYS A 754 -74.54 8.29 10.05
C LYS A 754 -75.28 9.62 9.90
N TRP A 755 -76.57 9.68 10.21
CA TRP A 755 -77.40 10.89 10.07
C TRP A 755 -77.90 11.43 11.41
N SER A 756 -78.36 10.55 12.29
CA SER A 756 -78.99 10.87 13.59
C SER A 756 -78.09 10.67 14.80
N GLY A 757 -76.91 10.04 14.62
CA GLY A 757 -76.02 9.67 15.72
C GLY A 757 -76.56 8.55 16.63
N ALA A 758 -77.71 7.94 16.30
CA ALA A 758 -78.37 6.95 17.14
C ALA A 758 -77.60 5.62 17.18
N MET A 759 -77.28 5.15 18.38
CA MET A 759 -76.56 3.90 18.62
C MET A 759 -77.34 2.69 18.08
N GLN A 760 -76.66 1.87 17.27
CA GLN A 760 -77.21 0.68 16.63
C GLN A 760 -76.92 -0.59 17.45
N THR A 761 -77.81 -1.56 17.36
CA THR A 761 -77.69 -2.89 17.97
C THR A 761 -78.11 -3.98 16.97
N GLY A 762 -78.01 -5.25 17.35
CA GLY A 762 -78.35 -6.40 16.51
C GLY A 762 -77.29 -6.71 15.44
N PHE A 763 -77.69 -7.50 14.45
CA PHE A 763 -76.87 -7.79 13.27
C PHE A 763 -76.79 -6.56 12.36
N GLN A 764 -75.57 -6.20 11.94
CA GLN A 764 -75.29 -5.01 11.14
C GLN A 764 -74.32 -5.37 10.01
N TYR A 765 -74.69 -5.04 8.77
CA TYR A 765 -73.81 -5.21 7.60
C TYR A 765 -73.05 -3.92 7.31
N ILE A 766 -71.73 -3.96 7.47
CA ILE A 766 -70.83 -2.83 7.27
C ILE A 766 -70.29 -2.91 5.83
N SER A 767 -71.05 -2.36 4.88
CA SER A 767 -70.75 -2.44 3.45
C SER A 767 -69.34 -1.93 3.08
N GLU A 768 -68.88 -0.86 3.72
CA GLU A 768 -67.52 -0.29 3.57
C GLU A 768 -66.38 -1.25 3.95
N GLN A 769 -66.70 -2.33 4.66
CA GLN A 769 -65.76 -3.38 5.08
C GLN A 769 -66.22 -4.78 4.62
N ASN A 770 -67.30 -4.87 3.83
CA ASN A 770 -67.98 -6.10 3.40
C ASN A 770 -68.21 -7.15 4.52
N LYS A 771 -68.47 -6.72 5.76
CA LYS A 771 -68.58 -7.63 6.92
C LYS A 771 -69.94 -7.59 7.60
N THR A 772 -70.36 -8.72 8.17
CA THR A 772 -71.55 -8.83 9.03
C THR A 772 -71.11 -8.93 10.49
N VAL A 773 -71.43 -7.94 11.31
CA VAL A 773 -71.09 -7.93 12.74
C VAL A 773 -72.36 -8.01 13.59
N TYR A 774 -72.22 -8.32 14.88
CA TYR A 774 -73.32 -8.25 15.84
C TYR A 774 -72.98 -7.31 17.00
N TYR A 775 -73.87 -6.36 17.27
CA TYR A 775 -73.80 -5.44 18.41
C TYR A 775 -74.84 -5.86 19.46
N ALA A 776 -74.41 -6.13 20.69
CA ALA A 776 -75.31 -6.50 21.78
C ALA A 776 -76.22 -5.33 22.22
N ASN A 777 -77.20 -5.59 23.08
CA ASN A 777 -78.18 -4.59 23.55
C ASN A 777 -77.55 -3.37 24.26
N ASN A 778 -76.31 -3.49 24.74
CA ASN A 778 -75.52 -2.39 25.31
C ASN A 778 -74.72 -1.59 24.25
N GLY A 779 -74.89 -1.89 22.96
CA GLY A 779 -74.19 -1.27 21.84
C GLY A 779 -72.81 -1.85 21.51
N GLN A 780 -72.32 -2.87 22.23
CA GLN A 780 -70.95 -3.39 22.05
C GLN A 780 -70.87 -4.50 21.00
N MET A 781 -69.92 -4.39 20.08
CA MET A 781 -69.61 -5.43 19.09
C MET A 781 -69.13 -6.72 19.77
N GLN A 782 -69.64 -7.87 19.31
CA GLN A 782 -69.32 -9.19 19.86
C GLN A 782 -68.31 -9.95 19.00
N TYR A 783 -67.63 -10.92 19.63
CA TYR A 783 -66.53 -11.70 19.06
C TYR A 783 -66.63 -13.17 19.50
N GLY A 784 -65.98 -14.09 18.79
CA GLY A 784 -65.94 -15.51 19.15
C GLY A 784 -67.30 -16.20 19.01
N ARG A 785 -67.48 -17.34 19.69
CA ARG A 785 -68.75 -18.10 19.69
C ARG A 785 -69.81 -17.35 20.51
N GLN A 786 -70.97 -17.11 19.91
CA GLN A 786 -72.08 -16.36 20.52
C GLN A 786 -73.41 -17.08 20.30
N ASN A 787 -74.23 -17.20 21.34
CA ASN A 787 -75.61 -17.66 21.20
C ASN A 787 -76.54 -16.45 21.09
N ILE A 788 -77.18 -16.29 19.94
CA ILE A 788 -78.07 -15.17 19.62
C ILE A 788 -79.42 -15.76 19.24
N ASN A 789 -80.44 -15.46 20.05
CA ASN A 789 -81.82 -15.94 19.89
C ASN A 789 -81.93 -17.48 19.77
N GLY A 790 -81.11 -18.23 20.51
CA GLY A 790 -81.09 -19.70 20.52
C GLY A 790 -80.16 -20.33 19.49
N HIS A 791 -79.67 -19.58 18.51
CA HIS A 791 -78.76 -20.06 17.47
C HIS A 791 -77.31 -19.67 17.79
N TRP A 792 -76.37 -20.60 17.56
CA TRP A 792 -74.94 -20.33 17.71
C TRP A 792 -74.35 -19.74 16.43
N TYR A 793 -73.56 -18.69 16.58
CA TYR A 793 -72.76 -18.05 15.52
C TYR A 793 -71.30 -17.98 15.99
N ILE A 794 -70.36 -17.74 15.08
CA ILE A 794 -68.98 -17.43 15.45
C ILE A 794 -68.48 -16.21 14.68
N PHE A 795 -67.96 -15.22 15.43
CA PHE A 795 -67.41 -13.99 14.89
C PHE A 795 -65.88 -14.01 15.02
N ASP A 796 -65.18 -13.51 14.01
CA ASP A 796 -63.72 -13.39 14.03
C ASP A 796 -63.26 -12.51 15.20
N THR A 797 -62.20 -12.92 15.90
CA THR A 797 -61.78 -12.33 17.17
C THR A 797 -60.98 -11.03 17.03
N ALA A 798 -60.58 -10.65 15.81
CA ALA A 798 -59.90 -9.38 15.54
C ALA A 798 -60.82 -8.35 14.86
N SER A 799 -61.65 -8.79 13.90
CA SER A 799 -62.46 -7.92 13.03
C SER A 799 -63.95 -7.86 13.40
N GLY A 800 -64.45 -8.86 14.15
CA GLY A 800 -65.86 -9.02 14.49
C GLY A 800 -66.76 -9.56 13.36
N ASP A 801 -66.21 -9.97 12.21
CA ASP A 801 -67.01 -10.49 11.09
C ASP A 801 -67.56 -11.90 11.34
N MET A 802 -68.78 -12.16 10.90
CA MET A 802 -69.49 -13.42 11.08
C MET A 802 -68.99 -14.50 10.10
N TYR A 803 -68.33 -15.51 10.65
CA TYR A 803 -67.84 -16.65 9.88
C TYR A 803 -68.98 -17.49 9.30
N ARG A 804 -68.74 -18.06 8.12
CA ARG A 804 -69.69 -18.91 7.38
C ARG A 804 -68.91 -20.05 6.72
N GLY A 805 -69.54 -21.21 6.58
CA GLY A 805 -68.91 -22.44 6.05
C GLY A 805 -68.28 -23.33 7.11
N TRP A 806 -67.41 -24.24 6.66
CA TRP A 806 -66.71 -25.22 7.49
C TRP A 806 -65.59 -24.59 8.31
N LYS A 807 -65.51 -24.95 9.60
CA LYS A 807 -64.46 -24.50 10.53
C LYS A 807 -63.87 -25.68 11.30
N THR A 808 -62.54 -25.72 11.43
CA THR A 808 -61.85 -26.58 12.39
C THR A 808 -61.56 -25.82 13.68
N GLU A 809 -61.91 -26.38 14.82
CA GLU A 809 -61.50 -25.91 16.15
C GLU A 809 -60.81 -27.08 16.87
N GLY A 810 -59.47 -27.02 16.97
CA GLY A 810 -58.66 -28.21 17.26
C GLY A 810 -58.74 -29.22 16.12
N ASN A 811 -59.00 -30.49 16.45
CA ASN A 811 -59.22 -31.57 15.48
C ASN A 811 -60.70 -31.74 15.09
N ASP A 812 -61.60 -30.94 15.68
CA ASP A 812 -63.04 -31.08 15.53
C ASP A 812 -63.60 -30.12 14.47
N TRP A 813 -64.49 -30.65 13.63
CA TRP A 813 -65.13 -29.92 12.53
C TRP A 813 -66.51 -29.42 12.94
N TYR A 814 -66.79 -28.16 12.62
CA TYR A 814 -68.06 -27.47 12.80
C TYR A 814 -68.50 -26.87 11.46
N TYR A 815 -69.80 -26.78 11.20
CA TYR A 815 -70.32 -26.11 10.02
C TYR A 815 -71.27 -24.98 10.41
N TYR A 816 -70.93 -23.77 9.97
CA TYR A 816 -71.76 -22.58 10.06
C TYR A 816 -72.44 -22.37 8.71
N ASP A 817 -73.76 -22.24 8.72
CA ASP A 817 -74.57 -22.17 7.51
C ASP A 817 -74.11 -21.05 6.56
N LYS A 818 -73.99 -21.36 5.27
CA LYS A 818 -73.35 -20.47 4.28
C LYS A 818 -74.11 -19.16 4.03
N ASP A 819 -75.41 -19.12 4.32
CA ASP A 819 -76.26 -17.95 4.08
C ASP A 819 -76.52 -17.20 5.39
N SER A 820 -76.99 -17.93 6.42
CA SER A 820 -77.39 -17.37 7.72
C SER A 820 -76.27 -17.25 8.76
N GLY A 821 -75.17 -17.99 8.62
CA GLY A 821 -74.08 -18.06 9.62
C GLY A 821 -74.37 -18.94 10.84
N GLN A 822 -75.51 -19.63 10.88
CA GLN A 822 -75.91 -20.46 12.02
C GLN A 822 -75.15 -21.79 12.08
N MET A 823 -74.53 -22.10 13.22
CA MET A 823 -73.93 -23.40 13.50
C MET A 823 -74.99 -24.51 13.39
N ARG A 824 -74.69 -25.57 12.65
CA ARG A 824 -75.60 -26.70 12.44
C ARG A 824 -75.38 -27.81 13.47
N THR A 825 -76.48 -28.49 13.83
CA THR A 825 -76.52 -29.68 14.69
C THR A 825 -77.39 -30.76 14.02
N GLY A 826 -77.27 -32.02 14.45
CA GLY A 826 -78.06 -33.13 13.89
C GLY A 826 -77.62 -33.54 12.47
N ASN A 827 -78.53 -34.14 11.71
CA ASN A 827 -78.25 -34.60 10.34
C ASN A 827 -78.47 -33.48 9.31
N VAL A 828 -77.48 -33.20 8.48
CA VAL A 828 -77.52 -32.15 7.45
C VAL A 828 -76.79 -32.59 6.18
N THR A 829 -77.41 -32.39 5.01
CA THR A 829 -76.75 -32.55 3.71
C THR A 829 -76.03 -31.25 3.34
N ILE A 830 -74.73 -31.33 3.08
CA ILE A 830 -73.89 -30.19 2.65
C ILE A 830 -73.16 -30.64 1.37
N ASN A 831 -73.27 -29.88 0.29
CA ASN A 831 -72.60 -30.16 -0.99
C ASN A 831 -72.81 -31.60 -1.53
N GLY A 832 -74.00 -32.17 -1.31
CA GLY A 832 -74.36 -33.53 -1.73
C GLY A 832 -73.89 -34.66 -0.79
N VAL A 833 -73.19 -34.33 0.30
CA VAL A 833 -72.71 -35.29 1.31
C VAL A 833 -73.52 -35.14 2.60
N ASN A 834 -73.88 -36.27 3.21
CA ASN A 834 -74.64 -36.28 4.47
C ASN A 834 -73.68 -36.27 5.67
N TYR A 835 -73.86 -35.29 6.55
CA TYR A 835 -73.09 -35.10 7.77
C TYR A 835 -73.99 -35.23 8.99
N THR A 836 -73.45 -35.76 10.08
CA THR A 836 -74.09 -35.77 11.41
C THR A 836 -73.25 -34.93 12.37
N PHE A 837 -73.91 -34.05 13.11
CA PHE A 837 -73.30 -33.20 14.13
C PHE A 837 -73.97 -33.45 15.49
N ASP A 838 -73.19 -33.39 16.57
CA ASP A 838 -73.71 -33.50 17.93
C ASP A 838 -74.48 -32.22 18.36
N ASN A 839 -74.99 -32.22 19.59
CA ASN A 839 -75.71 -31.06 20.15
C ASN A 839 -74.83 -29.82 20.37
N ASN A 840 -73.50 -29.95 20.29
CA ASN A 840 -72.53 -28.87 20.38
C ASN A 840 -72.04 -28.40 18.99
N GLY A 841 -72.58 -28.98 17.91
CA GLY A 841 -72.20 -28.71 16.51
C GLY A 841 -70.93 -29.41 16.04
N LYS A 842 -70.34 -30.30 16.85
CA LYS A 842 -69.16 -31.09 16.48
C LYS A 842 -69.57 -32.20 15.54
N GLN A 843 -68.88 -32.34 14.41
CA GLN A 843 -69.10 -33.43 13.48
C GLN A 843 -68.80 -34.80 14.12
N ILE A 844 -69.73 -35.73 13.93
CA ILE A 844 -69.55 -37.16 14.23
C ILE A 844 -69.01 -37.83 12.96
N LEU A 845 -67.83 -38.46 13.07
CA LEU A 845 -67.17 -39.17 11.96
C LEU A 845 -67.57 -40.65 11.95
N ASN A 846 -67.79 -41.19 10.74
CA ASN A 846 -68.10 -42.61 10.51
C ASN A 846 -66.83 -43.48 10.31
N TYR A 847 -65.72 -43.02 10.88
CA TYR A 847 -64.38 -43.61 10.95
C TYR A 847 -63.58 -42.88 12.05
N ASN A 848 -62.47 -43.47 12.51
CA ASN A 848 -61.57 -42.82 13.47
C ASN A 848 -60.33 -42.26 12.75
N ILE A 849 -59.92 -41.04 13.12
CA ILE A 849 -58.65 -40.45 12.67
C ILE A 849 -57.63 -40.56 13.81
N ASP A 850 -56.57 -41.32 13.57
CA ASP A 850 -55.37 -41.38 14.39
C ASP A 850 -54.42 -40.24 13.99
N TYR A 851 -54.00 -39.45 14.98
CA TYR A 851 -53.13 -38.28 14.82
C TYR A 851 -51.67 -38.55 15.23
N THR A 852 -51.30 -39.79 15.55
CA THR A 852 -49.95 -40.19 15.99
C THR A 852 -48.85 -39.79 14.98
N TYR A 853 -49.18 -39.76 13.69
CA TYR A 853 -48.26 -39.41 12.59
C TYR A 853 -48.52 -38.02 11.99
N ALA A 854 -49.37 -37.20 12.61
CA ALA A 854 -49.71 -35.87 12.10
C ALA A 854 -48.49 -34.93 12.11
N LEU A 855 -48.40 -34.07 11.10
CA LEU A 855 -47.37 -33.03 11.03
C LEU A 855 -47.70 -31.88 11.99
N ALA A 856 -46.71 -31.45 12.75
CA ALA A 856 -46.78 -30.24 13.58
C ALA A 856 -46.65 -28.99 12.69
N PRO A 857 -47.10 -27.80 13.16
CA PRO A 857 -46.96 -26.55 12.41
C PRO A 857 -45.51 -26.30 11.99
N GLY A 858 -45.28 -26.05 10.69
CA GLY A 858 -43.94 -25.88 10.13
C GLY A 858 -43.14 -27.17 9.87
N GLU A 859 -43.64 -28.38 10.13
CA GLU A 859 -42.96 -29.61 9.68
C GLU A 859 -43.20 -29.88 8.18
N GLY A 860 -44.46 -29.73 7.74
CA GLY A 860 -44.86 -29.84 6.34
C GLY A 860 -44.76 -28.53 5.56
N ASP A 861 -45.51 -28.44 4.48
CA ASP A 861 -45.76 -27.20 3.73
C ASP A 861 -46.99 -26.48 4.30
N ASP A 862 -46.80 -25.26 4.81
CA ASP A 862 -47.87 -24.48 5.41
C ASP A 862 -48.78 -23.77 4.38
N ALA A 863 -48.45 -23.81 3.09
CA ALA A 863 -49.21 -23.18 2.02
C ALA A 863 -50.63 -23.78 1.90
N ILE A 864 -51.63 -22.92 1.63
CA ILE A 864 -53.02 -23.33 1.39
C ILE A 864 -53.15 -23.83 -0.05
N ALA A 865 -53.69 -25.04 -0.23
CA ALA A 865 -53.99 -25.59 -1.55
C ALA A 865 -55.35 -25.09 -2.08
N ALA A 866 -55.48 -24.93 -3.40
CA ALA A 866 -56.74 -24.55 -4.04
C ALA A 866 -57.74 -25.71 -4.05
N ASN A 867 -59.01 -25.44 -3.72
CA ASN A 867 -60.08 -26.43 -3.57
C ASN A 867 -60.59 -27.03 -4.89
N ASN A 868 -59.72 -27.72 -5.62
CA ASN A 868 -60.00 -28.28 -6.94
C ASN A 868 -60.07 -29.81 -6.94
N TYR A 869 -59.14 -30.51 -6.27
CA TYR A 869 -59.06 -31.98 -6.30
C TYR A 869 -59.05 -32.62 -4.90
N ILE A 870 -59.62 -33.81 -4.81
CA ILE A 870 -59.21 -34.83 -3.83
C ILE A 870 -58.43 -35.86 -4.63
N VAL A 871 -57.17 -36.11 -4.29
CA VAL A 871 -56.36 -37.11 -5.04
C VAL A 871 -56.35 -38.44 -4.31
N LEU A 872 -56.60 -39.51 -5.07
CA LEU A 872 -56.69 -40.89 -4.63
C LEU A 872 -55.44 -41.66 -5.08
N HIS A 873 -54.64 -42.03 -4.09
CA HIS A 873 -53.38 -42.76 -4.16
C HIS A 873 -53.51 -44.15 -3.53
N GLU A 874 -52.54 -45.04 -3.78
CA GLU A 874 -52.50 -46.41 -3.26
C GLU A 874 -51.05 -46.93 -3.22
N VAL A 875 -50.66 -47.54 -2.10
CA VAL A 875 -49.24 -47.73 -1.77
C VAL A 875 -48.55 -48.70 -2.72
N GLY A 876 -47.44 -48.26 -3.34
CA GLY A 876 -46.74 -49.04 -4.37
C GLY A 876 -46.24 -50.43 -3.92
N THR A 877 -46.11 -50.69 -2.62
CA THR A 877 -45.59 -51.93 -2.02
C THR A 877 -46.58 -52.52 -1.01
N GLU A 878 -46.62 -53.85 -0.86
CA GLU A 878 -47.58 -54.52 0.04
C GLU A 878 -47.30 -54.19 1.53
N SER A 879 -48.03 -53.21 2.07
CA SER A 879 -47.73 -52.56 3.36
C SER A 879 -48.96 -51.88 3.98
N GLY A 880 -49.08 -51.96 5.31
CA GLY A 880 -50.20 -51.39 6.08
C GLY A 880 -50.15 -49.86 6.23
N ALA A 881 -51.25 -49.26 6.66
CA ALA A 881 -51.43 -47.80 6.67
C ALA A 881 -50.57 -47.10 7.73
N ALA A 882 -50.48 -47.63 8.94
CA ALA A 882 -49.63 -47.09 10.01
C ALA A 882 -48.15 -47.08 9.62
N ALA A 883 -47.69 -48.08 8.87
CA ALA A 883 -46.31 -48.15 8.39
C ALA A 883 -46.00 -47.03 7.38
N ASN A 884 -46.91 -46.78 6.44
CA ASN A 884 -46.77 -45.70 5.45
C ASN A 884 -46.93 -44.31 6.08
N ALA A 885 -47.89 -44.12 6.99
CA ALA A 885 -48.05 -42.87 7.72
C ALA A 885 -46.81 -42.55 8.58
N SER A 886 -46.26 -43.56 9.26
CA SER A 886 -44.97 -43.45 9.97
C SER A 886 -43.81 -43.13 9.02
N TYR A 887 -43.74 -43.77 7.85
CA TYR A 887 -42.72 -43.48 6.84
C TYR A 887 -42.78 -42.01 6.39
N PHE A 888 -43.95 -41.51 5.99
CA PHE A 888 -44.13 -40.11 5.59
C PHE A 888 -43.78 -39.12 6.72
N LYS A 889 -44.17 -39.41 7.97
CA LYS A 889 -43.84 -38.57 9.14
C LYS A 889 -42.35 -38.47 9.44
N HIS A 890 -41.57 -39.54 9.22
CA HIS A 890 -40.15 -39.59 9.59
C HIS A 890 -39.18 -39.30 8.44
N ASN A 891 -39.65 -39.26 7.18
CA ASN A 891 -38.81 -39.04 5.99
C ASN A 891 -39.17 -37.73 5.26
N LEU A 892 -39.50 -36.68 6.03
CA LEU A 892 -39.94 -35.38 5.50
C LEU A 892 -38.81 -34.63 4.78
N ASN A 893 -38.76 -34.76 3.46
CA ASN A 893 -38.07 -33.83 2.59
C ASN A 893 -39.07 -32.78 2.07
N ARG A 894 -38.76 -31.48 2.21
CA ARG A 894 -39.56 -30.35 1.66
C ARG A 894 -39.50 -30.23 0.13
N SER A 895 -39.28 -31.35 -0.55
CA SER A 895 -39.38 -31.51 -2.01
C SER A 895 -39.90 -32.89 -2.45
N GLU A 896 -40.14 -33.84 -1.53
CA GLU A 896 -40.51 -35.23 -1.87
C GLU A 896 -41.62 -35.79 -0.95
N THR A 897 -42.74 -36.18 -1.56
CA THR A 897 -43.69 -37.25 -1.15
C THR A 897 -44.13 -37.35 0.33
N TYR A 898 -45.23 -36.66 0.67
CA TYR A 898 -46.16 -37.08 1.71
C TYR A 898 -47.62 -36.77 1.30
N VAL A 899 -48.59 -37.51 1.83
CA VAL A 899 -50.04 -37.28 1.62
C VAL A 899 -50.72 -36.68 2.85
N THR A 900 -51.99 -36.29 2.72
CA THR A 900 -52.79 -35.78 3.85
C THR A 900 -53.24 -36.91 4.78
N PHE A 901 -53.74 -38.02 4.22
CA PHE A 901 -54.22 -39.17 4.97
C PHE A 901 -53.73 -40.50 4.38
N VAL A 902 -53.50 -41.49 5.24
CA VAL A 902 -53.33 -42.89 4.85
C VAL A 902 -54.46 -43.73 5.47
N VAL A 903 -55.13 -44.55 4.67
CA VAL A 903 -56.28 -45.37 5.08
C VAL A 903 -55.91 -46.85 5.04
N GLY A 904 -56.25 -47.59 6.10
CA GLY A 904 -56.03 -49.04 6.14
C GLY A 904 -56.16 -49.65 7.54
N ASP A 905 -55.51 -50.79 7.74
CA ASP A 905 -55.36 -51.48 9.03
C ASP A 905 -56.68 -51.77 9.76
N GLY A 906 -57.76 -52.04 9.00
CA GLY A 906 -59.10 -52.34 9.50
C GLY A 906 -60.05 -51.14 9.48
N GLY A 907 -59.98 -50.31 8.43
CA GLY A 907 -60.83 -49.13 8.24
C GLY A 907 -60.41 -47.91 9.07
N LYS A 908 -59.15 -47.81 9.50
CA LYS A 908 -58.59 -46.65 10.20
C LYS A 908 -58.12 -45.58 9.22
N VAL A 909 -58.07 -44.33 9.69
CA VAL A 909 -57.45 -43.20 9.00
C VAL A 909 -56.29 -42.69 9.83
N TYR A 910 -55.11 -42.58 9.23
CA TYR A 910 -53.94 -41.94 9.84
C TYR A 910 -53.73 -40.58 9.16
N GLN A 911 -53.79 -39.48 9.92
CA GLN A 911 -53.43 -38.16 9.38
C GLN A 911 -51.90 -38.00 9.36
N VAL A 912 -51.38 -37.47 8.26
CA VAL A 912 -50.00 -36.99 8.14
C VAL A 912 -50.05 -35.50 7.85
N GLY A 913 -50.19 -35.10 6.57
CA GLY A 913 -50.42 -33.71 6.20
C GLY A 913 -51.74 -33.16 6.77
N LYS A 914 -51.79 -31.86 7.02
CA LYS A 914 -53.00 -31.19 7.51
C LYS A 914 -53.96 -30.90 6.34
N PRO A 915 -55.27 -31.23 6.45
CA PRO A 915 -56.24 -30.88 5.43
C PRO A 915 -56.26 -29.38 5.11
N GLY A 916 -56.36 -29.05 3.83
CA GLY A 916 -56.35 -27.68 3.31
C GLY A 916 -54.96 -27.12 3.03
N GLN A 917 -53.90 -27.75 3.54
CA GLN A 917 -52.52 -27.42 3.22
C GLN A 917 -51.96 -28.31 2.11
N VAL A 918 -50.94 -27.82 1.42
CA VAL A 918 -50.27 -28.55 0.34
C VAL A 918 -49.68 -29.87 0.87
N SER A 919 -50.00 -30.96 0.19
CA SER A 919 -49.37 -32.28 0.37
C SER A 919 -48.60 -32.63 -0.90
N TRP A 920 -47.53 -33.41 -0.80
CA TRP A 920 -46.50 -33.53 -1.84
C TRP A 920 -46.49 -34.85 -2.64
N GLY A 921 -47.54 -35.67 -2.53
CA GLY A 921 -47.65 -37.00 -3.16
C GLY A 921 -48.12 -37.04 -4.63
N ALA A 922 -48.69 -35.96 -5.18
CA ALA A 922 -49.31 -35.94 -6.52
C ALA A 922 -48.57 -35.11 -7.58
N GLY A 923 -47.36 -34.64 -7.28
CA GLY A 923 -46.58 -33.76 -8.15
C GLY A 923 -47.02 -32.29 -8.15
N TYR A 924 -46.07 -31.38 -8.42
CA TYR A 924 -46.16 -29.94 -8.11
C TYR A 924 -47.51 -29.28 -8.47
N ASN A 925 -48.00 -29.48 -9.68
CA ASN A 925 -49.22 -28.85 -10.18
C ASN A 925 -50.51 -29.40 -9.52
N ALA A 926 -50.56 -30.69 -9.20
CA ALA A 926 -51.72 -31.28 -8.50
C ALA A 926 -51.66 -30.98 -6.99
N ASN A 927 -50.46 -30.99 -6.39
CA ASN A 927 -50.21 -30.66 -4.98
C ASN A 927 -50.84 -29.31 -4.58
N HIS A 928 -50.60 -28.24 -5.35
CA HIS A 928 -51.17 -26.91 -5.10
C HIS A 928 -52.69 -26.81 -5.36
N ASN A 929 -53.30 -27.85 -5.91
CA ASN A 929 -54.72 -27.94 -6.26
C ASN A 929 -55.46 -29.05 -5.48
N ALA A 930 -54.81 -29.67 -4.49
CA ALA A 930 -55.32 -30.80 -3.73
C ALA A 930 -55.26 -30.53 -2.22
N PRO A 931 -56.29 -29.91 -1.61
CA PRO A 931 -56.37 -29.74 -0.15
C PRO A 931 -56.39 -31.07 0.61
N VAL A 932 -56.66 -32.20 -0.07
CA VAL A 932 -56.53 -33.54 0.49
C VAL A 932 -55.99 -34.52 -0.57
N GLN A 933 -54.98 -35.29 -0.17
CA GLN A 933 -54.45 -36.47 -0.85
C GLN A 933 -54.65 -37.67 0.09
N ILE A 934 -55.22 -38.77 -0.43
CA ILE A 934 -55.59 -39.96 0.36
C ILE A 934 -54.90 -41.19 -0.23
N GLU A 935 -54.07 -41.84 0.58
CA GLU A 935 -53.34 -43.07 0.26
C GLU A 935 -54.06 -44.29 0.81
N LEU A 936 -54.24 -45.35 0.01
CA LEU A 936 -54.79 -46.63 0.47
C LEU A 936 -53.67 -47.64 0.74
N GLY A 937 -53.63 -48.20 1.95
CA GLY A 937 -52.70 -49.28 2.33
C GLY A 937 -53.04 -50.62 1.67
N ARG A 938 -52.02 -51.48 1.50
CA ARG A 938 -52.17 -52.82 0.90
C ARG A 938 -52.31 -53.92 1.94
N THR A 939 -53.18 -54.87 1.62
CA THR A 939 -53.39 -56.14 2.34
C THR A 939 -53.80 -57.27 1.40
N TRP A 940 -53.39 -58.50 1.73
CA TRP A 940 -53.89 -59.75 1.12
C TRP A 940 -55.20 -60.23 1.74
N ASN A 941 -55.63 -59.67 2.88
CA ASN A 941 -56.86 -60.05 3.54
C ASN A 941 -58.07 -59.30 2.93
N GLY A 942 -58.89 -60.01 2.15
CA GLY A 942 -60.07 -59.42 1.49
C GLY A 942 -61.10 -58.80 2.45
N ASN A 943 -61.24 -59.33 3.67
CA ASN A 943 -62.15 -58.75 4.66
C ASN A 943 -61.62 -57.41 5.19
N GLN A 944 -60.30 -57.29 5.35
CA GLN A 944 -59.64 -56.04 5.72
C GLN A 944 -59.72 -55.04 4.56
N PHE A 945 -59.44 -55.46 3.32
CA PHE A 945 -59.56 -54.61 2.13
C PHE A 945 -60.93 -53.93 2.04
N TRP A 946 -62.03 -54.66 2.28
CA TRP A 946 -63.37 -54.05 2.22
C TRP A 946 -63.64 -53.05 3.36
N GLN A 947 -63.05 -53.25 4.55
CA GLN A 947 -63.11 -52.25 5.64
C GLN A 947 -62.30 -50.99 5.27
N ASP A 948 -61.09 -51.18 4.76
CA ASP A 948 -60.16 -50.14 4.33
C ASP A 948 -60.77 -49.31 3.18
N TYR A 949 -61.32 -49.98 2.16
CA TYR A 949 -62.01 -49.36 1.02
C TYR A 949 -63.27 -48.59 1.44
N VAL A 950 -64.12 -49.13 2.31
CA VAL A 950 -65.31 -48.42 2.83
C VAL A 950 -64.90 -47.12 3.53
N THR A 951 -63.84 -47.13 4.34
CA THR A 951 -63.31 -45.91 4.97
C THR A 951 -62.70 -44.95 3.94
N TYR A 952 -61.98 -45.44 2.94
CA TYR A 952 -61.35 -44.63 1.88
C TYR A 952 -62.39 -43.81 1.10
N ILE A 953 -63.49 -44.45 0.70
CA ILE A 953 -64.63 -43.78 0.03
C ILE A 953 -65.33 -42.78 0.97
N ARG A 954 -65.53 -43.14 2.24
CA ARG A 954 -66.13 -42.24 3.24
C ARG A 954 -65.30 -40.97 3.46
N LEU A 955 -63.99 -41.12 3.61
CA LEU A 955 -63.05 -40.01 3.82
C LEU A 955 -62.95 -39.11 2.58
N ALA A 956 -62.90 -39.70 1.38
CA ALA A 956 -62.91 -38.96 0.13
C ALA A 956 -64.19 -38.11 -0.02
N ARG A 957 -65.36 -38.67 0.30
CA ARG A 957 -66.65 -37.95 0.32
C ARG A 957 -66.71 -36.87 1.39
N ASP A 958 -66.32 -37.18 2.63
CA ASP A 958 -66.29 -36.23 3.76
C ASP A 958 -65.47 -34.98 3.43
N MET A 959 -64.27 -35.17 2.89
CA MET A 959 -63.35 -34.10 2.52
C MET A 959 -63.80 -33.36 1.26
N ALA A 960 -64.35 -34.06 0.27
CA ALA A 960 -64.89 -33.42 -0.93
C ALA A 960 -65.99 -32.40 -0.59
N GLY A 961 -66.99 -32.79 0.22
CA GLY A 961 -68.06 -31.87 0.64
C GLY A 961 -67.58 -30.72 1.54
N LYS A 962 -66.52 -30.93 2.33
CA LYS A 962 -65.86 -29.88 3.14
C LYS A 962 -65.20 -28.79 2.30
N TYR A 963 -64.54 -29.19 1.20
CA TYR A 963 -63.84 -28.29 0.30
C TYR A 963 -64.67 -27.88 -0.94
N ASP A 964 -65.97 -28.19 -0.97
CA ASP A 964 -66.87 -27.92 -2.11
C ASP A 964 -66.44 -28.60 -3.44
N ILE A 965 -65.71 -29.71 -3.34
CA ILE A 965 -65.19 -30.45 -4.50
C ILE A 965 -66.24 -31.45 -4.99
N PRO A 966 -66.58 -31.49 -6.30
CA PRO A 966 -67.53 -32.44 -6.84
C PRO A 966 -67.11 -33.91 -6.66
N LEU A 967 -68.07 -34.78 -6.36
CA LEU A 967 -67.85 -36.23 -6.15
C LEU A 967 -67.53 -37.02 -7.43
N THR A 968 -67.39 -36.35 -8.57
CA THR A 968 -67.09 -36.95 -9.88
C THR A 968 -65.65 -37.42 -9.99
N LEU A 969 -65.45 -38.74 -10.10
CA LEU A 969 -64.14 -39.35 -10.37
C LEU A 969 -63.62 -39.00 -11.77
N ASP A 970 -62.35 -38.57 -11.87
CA ASP A 970 -61.57 -38.42 -13.11
C ASP A 970 -62.20 -37.55 -14.22
N ALA A 971 -63.22 -36.75 -13.91
CA ALA A 971 -63.98 -36.01 -14.91
C ALA A 971 -63.17 -34.84 -15.52
N GLY A 972 -63.32 -34.65 -16.84
CA GLY A 972 -62.74 -33.53 -17.59
C GLY A 972 -61.20 -33.56 -17.70
N SER A 973 -60.64 -32.41 -18.09
CA SER A 973 -59.20 -32.15 -18.20
C SER A 973 -58.62 -31.55 -16.91
N ALA A 974 -57.30 -31.29 -16.89
CA ALA A 974 -56.68 -30.39 -15.91
C ALA A 974 -57.49 -29.10 -15.73
N GLY A 975 -57.64 -28.66 -14.48
CA GLY A 975 -58.50 -27.55 -14.06
C GLY A 975 -59.94 -27.96 -13.70
N THR A 976 -60.43 -29.13 -14.14
CA THR A 976 -61.80 -29.58 -13.84
C THR A 976 -61.89 -30.07 -12.39
N ARG A 977 -62.62 -29.35 -11.54
CA ARG A 977 -62.81 -29.73 -10.12
C ARG A 977 -63.40 -31.14 -9.99
N GLY A 978 -62.93 -31.91 -9.02
CA GLY A 978 -63.46 -33.23 -8.69
C GLY A 978 -62.43 -34.20 -8.12
N ILE A 979 -62.88 -35.38 -7.69
CA ILE A 979 -62.01 -36.44 -7.16
C ILE A 979 -61.19 -37.07 -8.32
N LYS A 980 -59.87 -37.23 -8.15
CA LYS A 980 -58.95 -37.72 -9.19
C LYS A 980 -58.16 -38.93 -8.69
N SER A 981 -58.03 -39.97 -9.50
CA SER A 981 -56.98 -40.98 -9.34
C SER A 981 -55.60 -40.39 -9.65
N HIS A 982 -54.55 -40.89 -9.01
CA HIS A 982 -53.18 -40.51 -9.36
C HIS A 982 -52.86 -40.87 -10.82
N ASN A 983 -53.35 -42.01 -11.31
CA ASN A 983 -53.31 -42.38 -12.73
C ASN A 983 -53.90 -41.29 -13.65
N TRP A 984 -55.01 -40.64 -13.29
CA TRP A 984 -55.53 -39.50 -14.07
C TRP A 984 -54.60 -38.30 -14.00
N VAL A 985 -54.01 -38.02 -12.83
CA VAL A 985 -53.03 -36.93 -12.65
C VAL A 985 -51.80 -37.14 -13.54
N SER A 986 -51.24 -38.35 -13.60
CA SER A 986 -50.15 -38.73 -14.51
C SER A 986 -50.48 -38.42 -15.97
N HIS A 987 -51.66 -38.83 -16.43
CA HIS A 987 -52.08 -38.69 -17.83
C HIS A 987 -52.56 -37.27 -18.22
N ASN A 988 -52.98 -36.43 -17.27
CA ASN A 988 -53.62 -35.13 -17.55
C ASN A 988 -52.87 -33.91 -16.97
N ILE A 989 -51.91 -34.12 -16.06
CA ILE A 989 -51.15 -33.06 -15.39
C ILE A 989 -49.65 -33.35 -15.50
N TRP A 990 -49.16 -34.39 -14.82
CA TRP A 990 -47.75 -34.80 -14.76
C TRP A 990 -47.62 -36.06 -13.88
N GLY A 991 -46.73 -36.99 -14.26
CA GLY A 991 -46.41 -38.21 -13.52
C GLY A 991 -46.37 -39.46 -14.42
N ASP A 992 -45.84 -40.55 -13.89
CA ASP A 992 -45.84 -41.90 -14.50
C ASP A 992 -46.57 -42.95 -13.62
N HIS A 993 -47.14 -42.50 -12.50
CA HIS A 993 -47.92 -43.30 -11.55
C HIS A 993 -49.23 -43.85 -12.15
N VAL A 994 -49.61 -45.06 -11.73
CA VAL A 994 -50.79 -45.80 -12.23
C VAL A 994 -51.78 -46.25 -11.13
N ASP A 995 -51.53 -45.83 -9.88
CA ASP A 995 -52.43 -46.02 -8.74
C ASP A 995 -53.76 -45.23 -8.89
N PRO A 996 -54.87 -45.70 -8.29
CA PRO A 996 -55.02 -46.89 -7.45
C PRO A 996 -55.54 -48.15 -8.20
N TYR A 997 -55.74 -48.06 -9.52
CA TYR A 997 -56.58 -49.02 -10.25
C TYR A 997 -56.06 -50.46 -10.27
N GLY A 998 -54.73 -50.66 -10.30
CA GLY A 998 -54.14 -52.01 -10.33
C GLY A 998 -54.45 -52.84 -9.08
N TYR A 999 -54.38 -52.22 -7.89
CA TYR A 999 -54.71 -52.88 -6.63
C TYR A 999 -56.22 -53.04 -6.43
N LEU A 1000 -57.02 -52.02 -6.75
CA LEU A 1000 -58.49 -52.10 -6.65
C LEU A 1000 -59.07 -53.22 -7.54
N ALA A 1001 -58.53 -53.43 -8.73
CA ALA A 1001 -58.94 -54.52 -9.62
C ALA A 1001 -58.70 -55.92 -9.03
N ARG A 1002 -57.67 -56.12 -8.19
CA ARG A 1002 -57.36 -57.40 -7.50
C ARG A 1002 -58.51 -57.88 -6.60
N PHE A 1003 -59.35 -56.97 -6.13
CA PHE A 1003 -60.53 -57.24 -5.29
C PHE A 1003 -61.86 -56.98 -6.00
N GLY A 1004 -61.85 -56.84 -7.34
CA GLY A 1004 -63.06 -56.66 -8.14
C GLY A 1004 -63.63 -55.23 -8.18
N VAL A 1005 -62.92 -54.24 -7.63
CA VAL A 1005 -63.32 -52.83 -7.73
C VAL A 1005 -62.86 -52.27 -9.08
N SER A 1006 -63.81 -52.15 -10.01
CA SER A 1006 -63.59 -51.47 -11.30
C SER A 1006 -63.63 -49.94 -11.15
N ARG A 1007 -63.11 -49.22 -12.15
CA ARG A 1007 -63.20 -47.75 -12.23
C ARG A 1007 -64.65 -47.24 -12.22
N SER A 1008 -65.60 -47.98 -12.79
CA SER A 1008 -67.02 -47.64 -12.74
C SER A 1008 -67.63 -47.88 -11.35
N LYS A 1009 -67.21 -48.94 -10.63
CA LYS A 1009 -67.59 -49.12 -9.22
C LYS A 1009 -67.00 -48.01 -8.35
N LEU A 1010 -65.72 -47.66 -8.51
CA LEU A 1010 -65.10 -46.55 -7.76
C LEU A 1010 -65.86 -45.23 -7.99
N ALA A 1011 -66.21 -44.90 -9.25
CA ALA A 1011 -67.00 -43.71 -9.57
C ALA A 1011 -68.41 -43.73 -8.95
N HIS A 1012 -69.09 -44.88 -8.99
CA HIS A 1012 -70.40 -45.07 -8.36
C HIS A 1012 -70.31 -44.88 -6.84
N ASP A 1013 -69.35 -45.54 -6.19
CA ASP A 1013 -69.21 -45.55 -4.74
C ASP A 1013 -68.80 -44.16 -4.20
N LEU A 1014 -67.96 -43.43 -4.93
CA LEU A 1014 -67.65 -42.02 -4.62
C LEU A 1014 -68.88 -41.11 -4.73
N MET A 1015 -69.79 -41.39 -5.67
CA MET A 1015 -71.02 -40.60 -5.88
C MET A 1015 -72.13 -40.92 -4.87
N TYR A 1016 -72.32 -42.20 -4.51
CA TYR A 1016 -73.48 -42.65 -3.73
C TYR A 1016 -73.15 -43.26 -2.36
N GLY A 1017 -71.91 -43.72 -2.14
CA GLY A 1017 -71.49 -44.54 -1.00
C GLY A 1017 -71.23 -46.00 -1.40
N VAL A 1018 -70.56 -46.74 -0.51
CA VAL A 1018 -70.33 -48.21 -0.61
C VAL A 1018 -71.43 -48.97 0.11
#